data_AF-A0A5D2NIJ7-F1
#
_entry.id   AF-A0A5D2NIJ7-F1
#
_cell.length_a   1.000
_cell.length_b   1.000
_cell.length_c   1.000
_cell.angle_alpha   90.00
_cell.angle_beta   90.00
_cell.angle_gamma   90.00
#
_symmetry.space_group_name_H-M   'P 1'
#
loop_
_entity.id
_entity.type
_entity.pdbx_description
1 polymer ?
#
loop_
_entity_poly.entity_id
_entity_poly.type
_entity_poly.pdbx_seq_one_letter_code
_entity_poly.pdbx_strand_id
1 'polypeptide(L)'
;MGQNNQITGEDDYILLKDFKVETEVDEEKGFILCFWVYIFNSNAFPSTILKQVHAETNSSPPLLVLNEKTLMIFPLTCLHNEALGPGNTDFPSEVPKVSAEIEHPQNNWIHVGYEVSSDFVRLYINGEIAGELHLSSLSNDNSMPNGSRKRTLIGITGDSNLQGFIHDAKVLPSTLSIKEQYVKDPPLRLSIDESSISDIEEDNGFWNIVGGKASCRRIFSLDVVLLNTFGQPVNKELEVIASLLYAHNRLPVEKTNDEEPPLLASCDGIEFASCDRPCKLSKGRASFKLKISKLSSKCDNRQFCIKFGVSKLEGYRFLEDFSPSIRCISRNRTPRTSTIIWKKVSAVHPVNGSQPFGLDDSSCEPKHNTVHEAKLSPTSKRVRLGEAKISAVDQHSEECNSLASKQNQVENGFGSRLEARPENFEEMNTSLSDSESAGARDSALKSVSSRGHSVPDVTIFRYCLGGLTDRSLLLKEIATTVSDEEISGFAEQVSLYSGCSHHRHQIKMAKRLIDEGTVAWNLISQNNLQVQWESAVFEIEEQFMKIASCSSRSLTQQDFELLRKIAGCQEYMAQENFEKMWCWLYPVAYTLSSDWVNAMWNSTSPKWIEGFITKEEAELSLQGSRGLQEPGTFILRFPTSRSWPHPDAGNLVVTYVGTDYSLHHKPLSLDNVYSSGVREKNVKVKPLQDMLLEEPELSRLGRIMRRH
;
A
#
# COMPACT_ATOMS: atom_id res chain seq x y z
N MET A 1 -17.48 -32.65 5.77
CA MET A 1 -18.55 -31.70 6.13
C MET A 1 -18.04 -30.86 7.28
N GLY A 2 -17.48 -29.68 6.98
CA GLY A 2 -16.95 -28.78 7.99
C GLY A 2 -18.08 -27.98 8.62
N GLN A 3 -18.18 -28.03 9.95
CA GLN A 3 -19.08 -27.15 10.69
C GLN A 3 -18.66 -25.70 10.47
N ASN A 4 -19.54 -24.91 9.86
CA ASN A 4 -19.47 -23.46 9.91
C ASN A 4 -19.76 -23.04 11.36
N ASN A 5 -18.72 -22.92 12.19
CA ASN A 5 -18.84 -22.18 13.44
C ASN A 5 -18.98 -20.70 13.09
N GLN A 6 -20.23 -20.23 13.04
CA GLN A 6 -20.52 -18.80 13.12
C GLN A 6 -19.96 -18.30 14.45
N ILE A 7 -19.08 -17.30 14.41
CA ILE A 7 -18.72 -16.54 15.60
C ILE A 7 -19.98 -15.76 16.02
N THR A 8 -20.72 -16.26 16.99
CA THR A 8 -21.59 -15.45 17.85
C THR A 8 -20.68 -14.76 18.85
N GLY A 9 -20.14 -13.60 18.49
CA GLY A 9 -18.98 -12.97 19.13
C GLY A 9 -19.13 -12.42 20.56
N GLU A 10 -19.96 -13.04 21.39
CA GLU A 10 -20.03 -12.77 22.84
C GLU A 10 -19.59 -13.97 23.68
N ASP A 11 -19.70 -15.21 23.19
CA ASP A 11 -19.43 -16.41 24.02
C ASP A 11 -17.96 -16.89 23.98
N ASP A 12 -17.20 -16.54 22.93
CA ASP A 12 -15.83 -17.03 22.74
C ASP A 12 -14.77 -16.25 23.54
N TYR A 13 -15.06 -15.01 23.93
CA TYR A 13 -14.11 -14.09 24.58
C TYR A 13 -14.72 -13.49 25.85
N ILE A 14 -14.30 -14.00 27.00
CA ILE A 14 -14.87 -13.65 28.30
C ILE A 14 -14.13 -12.44 28.86
N LEU A 15 -14.86 -11.39 29.25
CA LEU A 15 -14.27 -10.27 29.99
C LEU A 15 -13.65 -10.76 31.30
N LEU A 16 -12.45 -10.28 31.64
CA LEU A 16 -11.74 -10.74 32.83
C LEU A 16 -12.59 -10.66 34.11
N LYS A 17 -13.39 -9.60 34.27
CA LYS A 17 -14.28 -9.42 35.42
C LYS A 17 -15.41 -10.45 35.52
N ASP A 18 -15.81 -11.04 34.40
CA ASP A 18 -16.92 -11.98 34.28
C ASP A 18 -16.41 -13.43 34.24
N PHE A 19 -15.09 -13.63 34.21
CA PHE A 19 -14.47 -14.95 34.18
C PHE A 19 -14.67 -15.68 35.51
N LYS A 20 -15.22 -16.88 35.43
CA LYS A 20 -15.37 -17.83 36.54
C LYS A 20 -15.17 -19.24 36.00
N VAL A 21 -14.27 -20.01 36.62
CA VAL A 21 -14.09 -21.44 36.34
C VAL A 21 -13.99 -22.22 37.64
N GLU A 22 -14.69 -23.35 37.71
CA GLU A 22 -14.64 -24.25 38.87
C GLU A 22 -13.64 -25.37 38.59
N THR A 23 -12.71 -25.57 39.51
CA THR A 23 -11.72 -26.64 39.48
C THR A 23 -12.03 -27.64 40.58
N GLU A 24 -12.33 -28.88 40.19
CA GLU A 24 -12.38 -30.02 41.10
C GLU A 24 -10.99 -30.66 41.12
N VAL A 25 -10.27 -30.50 42.23
CA VAL A 25 -8.93 -31.08 42.40
C VAL A 25 -9.09 -32.46 43.04
N ASP A 26 -8.85 -33.51 42.25
CA ASP A 26 -8.50 -34.84 42.76
C ASP A 26 -7.00 -34.79 43.10
N GLU A 27 -6.66 -34.66 44.38
CA GLU A 27 -5.28 -34.42 44.86
C GLU A 27 -4.29 -35.49 44.39
N GLU A 28 -4.77 -36.68 44.02
CA GLU A 28 -3.96 -37.79 43.53
C GLU A 28 -3.63 -37.73 42.02
N LYS A 29 -4.39 -36.97 41.20
CA LYS A 29 -4.26 -37.02 39.73
C LYS A 29 -3.75 -35.75 39.08
N GLY A 30 -3.69 -34.64 39.83
CA GLY A 30 -3.23 -33.36 39.29
C GLY A 30 -4.12 -32.82 38.17
N PHE A 31 -3.87 -31.58 37.76
CA PHE A 31 -4.64 -30.96 36.69
C PHE A 31 -3.85 -29.85 35.99
N ILE A 32 -4.35 -29.45 34.83
CA ILE A 32 -3.85 -28.36 34.01
C ILE A 32 -4.98 -27.34 33.83
N LEU A 33 -4.71 -26.08 34.14
CA LEU A 33 -5.51 -24.96 33.71
C LEU A 33 -4.78 -24.23 32.59
N CYS A 34 -5.40 -24.09 31.42
CA CYS A 34 -4.82 -23.32 30.33
C CYS A 34 -5.84 -22.37 29.72
N PHE A 35 -5.39 -21.18 29.32
CA PHE A 35 -6.21 -20.16 28.69
C PHE A 35 -5.33 -19.12 27.99
N TRP A 36 -5.92 -18.39 27.06
CA TRP A 36 -5.35 -17.18 26.49
C TRP A 36 -5.82 -15.96 27.27
N VAL A 37 -4.92 -15.02 27.54
CA VAL A 37 -5.24 -13.74 28.19
C VAL A 37 -4.74 -12.56 27.35
N TYR A 38 -5.56 -11.52 27.26
CA TYR A 38 -5.26 -10.26 26.59
C TYR A 38 -5.52 -9.11 27.56
N ILE A 39 -4.49 -8.30 27.84
CA ILE A 39 -4.57 -7.18 28.78
C ILE A 39 -4.41 -5.88 28.01
N PHE A 40 -5.33 -4.92 28.15
CA PHE A 40 -5.26 -3.64 27.40
C PHE A 40 -5.32 -2.39 28.29
N ASN A 41 -5.54 -2.55 29.59
CA ASN A 41 -5.47 -1.45 30.54
C ASN A 41 -4.87 -1.97 31.85
N SER A 42 -3.79 -1.34 32.32
CA SER A 42 -3.20 -1.57 33.64
C SER A 42 -2.58 -0.25 34.11
N ASN A 43 -3.23 0.40 35.07
CA ASN A 43 -2.80 1.70 35.59
C ASN A 43 -1.88 1.59 36.82
N ALA A 44 -1.70 0.39 37.38
CA ALA A 44 -0.88 0.14 38.55
C ALA A 44 -0.36 -1.31 38.56
N PHE A 45 0.90 -1.47 38.95
CA PHE A 45 1.50 -2.79 39.19
C PHE A 45 1.87 -2.92 40.68
N PRO A 46 1.78 -4.13 41.27
CA PRO A 46 1.33 -5.37 40.66
C PRO A 46 -0.19 -5.43 40.44
N SER A 47 -0.62 -6.03 39.33
CA SER A 47 -2.03 -6.24 38.98
C SER A 47 -2.36 -7.73 39.04
N THR A 48 -3.26 -8.11 39.94
CA THR A 48 -3.78 -9.49 39.95
C THR A 48 -4.61 -9.73 38.69
N ILE A 49 -4.57 -10.93 38.11
CA ILE A 49 -5.38 -11.34 36.94
C ILE A 49 -6.49 -12.29 37.41
N LEU A 50 -6.09 -13.33 38.16
CA LEU A 50 -6.99 -14.34 38.70
C LEU A 50 -6.87 -14.40 40.22
N LYS A 51 -8.02 -14.52 40.89
CA LYS A 51 -8.14 -14.80 42.32
C LYS A 51 -8.72 -16.19 42.51
N GLN A 52 -8.36 -16.80 43.62
CA GLN A 52 -8.93 -18.07 44.05
C GLN A 52 -9.93 -17.82 45.19
N VAL A 53 -11.15 -18.29 45.03
CA VAL A 53 -12.19 -18.21 46.08
C VAL A 53 -12.42 -19.59 46.66
N HIS A 54 -12.39 -19.65 47.98
CA HIS A 54 -12.73 -20.83 48.77
C HIS A 54 -14.14 -20.65 49.33
N ALA A 55 -14.99 -21.67 49.21
CA ALA A 55 -16.36 -21.59 49.72
C ALA A 55 -16.43 -21.47 51.27
N GLU A 56 -15.38 -21.91 51.97
CA GLU A 56 -15.34 -22.02 53.44
C GLU A 56 -14.69 -20.81 54.12
N THR A 57 -13.73 -20.17 53.44
CA THR A 57 -12.99 -19.00 53.93
C THR A 57 -13.25 -17.86 52.97
N ASN A 58 -13.89 -16.77 53.44
CA ASN A 58 -14.15 -15.54 52.68
C ASN A 58 -12.87 -14.80 52.19
N SER A 59 -11.74 -15.49 52.11
CA SER A 59 -10.45 -15.06 51.57
C SER A 59 -10.39 -15.30 50.06
N SER A 60 -9.90 -14.31 49.31
CA SER A 60 -9.67 -14.42 47.87
C SER A 60 -8.21 -14.15 47.50
N PRO A 61 -7.25 -15.05 47.82
CA PRO A 61 -5.85 -14.85 47.47
C PRO A 61 -5.64 -14.78 45.95
N PRO A 62 -4.62 -14.05 45.48
CA PRO A 62 -4.28 -14.01 44.07
C PRO A 62 -3.62 -15.33 43.63
N LEU A 63 -4.00 -15.83 42.46
CA LEU A 63 -3.37 -16.97 41.80
C LEU A 63 -2.35 -16.50 40.76
N LEU A 64 -2.77 -15.55 39.92
CA LEU A 64 -1.97 -15.05 38.81
C LEU A 64 -1.85 -13.53 38.93
N VAL A 65 -0.63 -13.02 38.91
CA VAL A 65 -0.32 -11.59 39.08
C VAL A 65 0.64 -11.13 38.00
N LEU A 66 0.33 -10.03 37.34
CA LEU A 66 1.24 -9.34 36.44
C LEU A 66 1.92 -8.20 37.20
N ASN A 67 3.25 -8.22 37.28
CA ASN A 67 4.07 -7.13 37.80
C ASN A 67 4.96 -6.58 36.69
N GLU A 68 4.52 -5.47 36.09
CA GLU A 68 5.13 -4.87 34.91
C GLU A 68 5.26 -5.88 33.76
N LYS A 69 6.44 -6.50 33.61
CA LYS A 69 6.76 -7.52 32.60
C LYS A 69 6.82 -8.93 33.16
N THR A 70 6.64 -9.11 34.47
CA THR A 70 6.78 -10.41 35.13
C THR A 70 5.41 -10.98 35.47
N LEU A 71 5.08 -12.13 34.92
CA LEU A 71 3.91 -12.91 35.32
C LEU A 71 4.28 -13.85 36.47
N MET A 72 3.61 -13.72 37.59
CA MET A 72 3.82 -14.49 38.80
C MET A 72 2.61 -15.37 39.09
N ILE A 73 2.86 -16.65 39.32
CA ILE A 73 1.90 -17.62 39.82
C ILE A 73 2.18 -17.90 41.29
N PHE A 74 1.13 -17.85 42.09
CA PHE A 74 1.12 -18.26 43.49
C PHE A 74 0.41 -19.63 43.57
N PRO A 75 1.13 -20.72 43.87
CA PRO A 75 0.59 -22.08 43.84
C PRO A 75 -0.61 -22.27 44.76
N LEU A 76 -1.60 -23.01 44.24
CA LEU A 76 -2.85 -23.34 44.91
C LEU A 76 -2.69 -24.12 46.23
N THR A 77 -1.57 -24.79 46.45
CA THR A 77 -1.36 -25.75 47.54
C THR A 77 -0.71 -25.17 48.80
N CYS A 78 -0.18 -23.94 48.75
CA CYS A 78 0.71 -23.42 49.81
C CYS A 78 0.05 -22.43 50.79
N LEU A 79 -1.21 -22.04 50.60
CA LEU A 79 -1.89 -21.07 51.48
C LEU A 79 -2.81 -21.79 52.46
N HIS A 80 -2.22 -22.48 53.42
CA HIS A 80 -2.87 -22.71 54.72
C HIS A 80 -2.05 -22.01 55.81
N ASN A 81 -2.77 -21.29 56.67
CA ASN A 81 -2.28 -20.59 57.87
C ASN A 81 -1.61 -19.24 57.65
N GLU A 82 -2.35 -18.24 57.17
CA GLU A 82 -2.47 -16.94 57.87
C GLU A 82 -3.41 -16.02 57.08
N ALA A 83 -4.45 -15.53 57.76
CA ALA A 83 -5.42 -14.62 57.17
C ALA A 83 -4.76 -13.28 56.85
N LEU A 84 -4.51 -13.00 55.57
CA LEU A 84 -4.18 -11.65 55.11
C LEU A 84 -5.41 -10.76 55.31
N GLY A 85 -5.33 -9.86 56.30
CA GLY A 85 -6.37 -8.88 56.58
C GLY A 85 -6.61 -7.95 55.38
N PRO A 86 -7.83 -7.40 55.23
CA PRO A 86 -8.18 -6.55 54.10
C PRO A 86 -7.48 -5.20 54.26
N GLY A 87 -6.35 -5.00 53.58
CA GLY A 87 -5.67 -3.69 53.55
C GLY A 87 -4.17 -3.69 53.26
N ASN A 88 -3.48 -4.84 53.26
CA ASN A 88 -2.04 -4.88 53.04
C ASN A 88 -1.71 -5.34 51.62
N THR A 89 -1.12 -4.44 50.81
CA THR A 89 -0.59 -4.69 49.46
C THR A 89 0.82 -5.28 49.44
N ASP A 90 1.45 -5.44 50.61
CA ASP A 90 2.78 -6.04 50.72
C ASP A 90 2.64 -7.56 50.85
N PHE A 91 3.02 -8.27 49.78
CA PHE A 91 3.16 -9.73 49.79
C PHE A 91 4.29 -10.12 50.75
N PRO A 92 4.07 -11.00 51.76
CA PRO A 92 5.16 -11.49 52.59
C PRO A 92 6.20 -12.19 51.70
N SER A 93 7.48 -11.93 51.98
CA SER A 93 8.64 -12.45 51.24
C SER A 93 8.74 -14.00 51.20
N GLU A 94 7.86 -14.70 51.90
CA GLU A 94 7.94 -16.15 52.15
C GLU A 94 6.93 -17.00 51.38
N VAL A 95 6.04 -16.40 50.56
CA VAL A 95 5.09 -17.19 49.77
C VAL A 95 5.78 -17.80 48.54
N PRO A 96 5.69 -19.13 48.33
CA PRO A 96 6.24 -19.78 47.15
C PRO A 96 5.60 -19.18 45.90
N LYS A 97 6.42 -18.84 44.91
CA LYS A 97 5.94 -18.28 43.65
C LYS A 97 6.78 -18.77 42.49
N VAL A 98 6.14 -18.89 41.34
CA VAL A 98 6.78 -19.15 40.05
C VAL A 98 6.62 -17.89 39.20
N SER A 99 7.70 -17.39 38.62
CA SER A 99 7.67 -16.17 37.81
C SER A 99 8.24 -16.39 36.42
N ALA A 100 7.67 -15.70 35.43
CA ALA A 100 8.16 -15.68 34.06
C ALA A 100 8.18 -14.24 33.54
N GLU A 101 9.23 -13.86 32.82
CA GLU A 101 9.28 -12.58 32.12
C GLU A 101 8.53 -12.66 30.78
N ILE A 102 7.79 -11.60 30.47
CA ILE A 102 6.96 -11.48 29.27
C ILE A 102 7.34 -10.21 28.53
N GLU A 103 7.69 -10.39 27.26
CA GLU A 103 7.93 -9.29 26.35
C GLU A 103 6.56 -8.71 25.91
N HIS A 104 6.33 -7.43 26.22
CA HIS A 104 5.10 -6.69 25.89
C HIS A 104 3.78 -7.34 26.35
N PRO A 105 3.49 -7.36 27.67
CA PRO A 105 2.31 -8.02 28.22
C PRO A 105 0.99 -7.28 27.96
N GLN A 106 1.04 -6.07 27.40
CA GLN A 106 -0.12 -5.27 27.06
C GLN A 106 -0.40 -5.30 25.56
N ASN A 107 -1.68 -5.31 25.21
CA ASN A 107 -2.20 -5.35 23.84
C ASN A 107 -1.71 -6.55 23.02
N ASN A 108 -1.35 -7.65 23.69
CA ASN A 108 -0.94 -8.91 23.09
C ASN A 108 -1.62 -10.09 23.79
N TRP A 109 -1.85 -11.15 23.02
CA TRP A 109 -2.34 -12.42 23.55
C TRP A 109 -1.20 -13.25 24.12
N ILE A 110 -1.40 -13.75 25.33
CA ILE A 110 -0.45 -14.64 26.02
C ILE A 110 -1.20 -15.91 26.37
N HIS A 111 -0.66 -17.06 26.00
CA HIS A 111 -1.20 -18.33 26.49
C HIS A 111 -0.54 -18.66 27.83
N VAL A 112 -1.36 -18.81 28.87
CA VAL A 112 -0.94 -19.18 30.21
C VAL A 112 -1.41 -20.60 30.50
N GLY A 113 -0.48 -21.48 30.82
CA GLY A 113 -0.76 -22.81 31.34
C GLY A 113 -0.27 -22.92 32.78
N TYR A 114 -1.05 -23.59 33.62
CA TYR A 114 -0.76 -23.84 35.01
C TYR A 114 -1.01 -25.31 35.29
N GLU A 115 0.06 -26.06 35.57
CA GLU A 115 0.00 -27.49 35.84
C GLU A 115 0.31 -27.74 37.31
N VAL A 116 -0.54 -28.55 37.94
CA VAL A 116 -0.38 -29.03 39.32
C VAL A 116 -0.30 -30.53 39.29
N SER A 117 0.76 -31.06 39.88
CA SER A 117 0.95 -32.49 40.16
C SER A 117 1.18 -32.69 41.66
N SER A 118 1.33 -33.94 42.10
CA SER A 118 1.69 -34.27 43.49
C SER A 118 3.04 -33.69 43.90
N ASP A 119 3.98 -33.60 42.95
CA ASP A 119 5.39 -33.35 43.25
C ASP A 119 5.86 -31.95 42.81
N PHE A 120 5.11 -31.29 41.92
CA PHE A 120 5.51 -30.02 41.33
C PHE A 120 4.33 -29.17 40.88
N VAL A 121 4.63 -27.89 40.70
CA VAL A 121 3.76 -26.88 40.08
C VAL A 121 4.55 -26.22 38.95
N ARG A 122 3.99 -26.20 37.74
CA ARG A 122 4.62 -25.60 36.55
C ARG A 122 3.79 -24.46 35.98
N LEU A 123 4.48 -23.40 35.60
CA LEU A 123 3.96 -22.31 34.79
C LEU A 123 4.41 -22.50 33.34
N TYR A 124 3.45 -22.45 32.43
CA TYR A 124 3.69 -22.48 31.00
C TYR A 124 3.31 -21.14 30.39
N ILE A 125 4.18 -20.61 29.52
CA ILE A 125 3.92 -19.43 28.70
C ILE A 125 4.05 -19.85 27.25
N ASN A 126 3.02 -19.61 26.44
CA ASN A 126 3.03 -19.92 25.01
C ASN A 126 3.42 -21.39 24.69
N GLY A 127 2.99 -22.31 25.56
CA GLY A 127 3.24 -23.74 25.42
C GLY A 127 4.60 -24.22 25.97
N GLU A 128 5.48 -23.31 26.41
CA GLU A 128 6.79 -23.66 26.97
C GLU A 128 6.81 -23.54 28.49
N ILE A 129 7.60 -24.39 29.15
CA ILE A 129 7.78 -24.33 30.61
C ILE A 129 8.58 -23.07 30.92
N ALA A 130 7.94 -22.11 31.59
CA ALA A 130 8.56 -20.85 31.97
C ALA A 130 9.06 -20.86 33.43
N GLY A 131 8.52 -21.77 34.26
CA GLY A 131 9.04 -21.99 35.60
C GLY A 131 8.40 -23.20 36.28
N GLU A 132 9.11 -23.73 37.27
CA GLU A 132 8.72 -24.93 38.02
C GLU A 132 9.06 -24.76 39.49
N LEU A 133 8.16 -25.23 40.36
CA LEU A 133 8.34 -25.30 41.80
C LEU A 133 8.09 -26.73 42.26
N HIS A 134 9.07 -27.35 42.92
CA HIS A 134 8.90 -28.65 43.55
C HIS A 134 8.20 -28.51 44.90
N LEU A 135 7.18 -29.34 45.15
CA LEU A 135 6.39 -29.30 46.39
C LEU A 135 7.06 -30.05 47.55
N SER A 136 8.02 -30.92 47.26
CA SER A 136 8.80 -31.67 48.28
C SER A 136 9.66 -30.79 49.19
N SER A 137 9.91 -29.53 48.83
CA SER A 137 10.66 -28.57 49.65
C SER A 137 9.80 -27.75 50.62
N LEU A 138 8.47 -27.91 50.59
CA LEU A 138 7.49 -27.11 51.33
C LEU A 138 6.78 -27.88 52.45
N SER A 139 6.93 -29.20 52.49
CA SER A 139 6.31 -30.05 53.50
C SER A 139 7.12 -30.06 54.80
N ASN A 140 6.85 -29.10 55.69
CA ASN A 140 7.03 -29.32 57.12
C ASN A 140 5.64 -29.46 57.76
N ASP A 141 5.43 -30.62 58.37
CA ASP A 141 4.34 -31.01 59.27
C ASP A 141 2.89 -31.09 58.73
N ASN A 142 2.48 -32.34 58.50
CA ASN A 142 1.24 -32.97 58.97
C ASN A 142 0.01 -32.06 59.15
N SER A 143 -0.62 -31.67 58.05
CA SER A 143 -2.10 -31.57 58.01
C SER A 143 -2.60 -31.56 56.56
N MET A 144 -2.77 -32.74 55.97
CA MET A 144 -3.59 -32.88 54.75
C MET A 144 -5.06 -32.91 55.17
N PRO A 145 -5.89 -31.90 54.85
CA PRO A 145 -7.32 -32.05 55.03
C PRO A 145 -7.84 -32.92 53.88
N ASN A 146 -8.07 -34.20 54.18
CA ASN A 146 -8.80 -35.12 53.31
C ASN A 146 -10.12 -34.50 52.85
N GLY A 147 -10.21 -34.19 51.56
CA GLY A 147 -11.47 -33.84 50.91
C GLY A 147 -11.24 -33.08 49.61
N SER A 148 -11.84 -33.57 48.52
CA SER A 148 -11.95 -32.87 47.25
C SER A 148 -12.60 -31.50 47.45
N ARG A 149 -11.81 -30.45 47.65
CA ARG A 149 -12.32 -29.09 47.83
C ARG A 149 -12.56 -28.48 46.45
N LYS A 150 -13.82 -28.22 46.12
CA LYS A 150 -14.18 -27.38 44.98
C LYS A 150 -13.58 -26.00 45.19
N ARG A 151 -12.79 -25.55 44.22
CA ARG A 151 -12.19 -24.21 44.22
C ARG A 151 -12.72 -23.47 43.01
N THR A 152 -13.01 -22.20 43.19
CA THR A 152 -13.49 -21.35 42.11
C THR A 152 -12.40 -20.34 41.81
N LEU A 153 -11.95 -20.31 40.56
CA LEU A 153 -11.10 -19.25 40.05
C LEU A 153 -11.99 -18.19 39.44
N ILE A 154 -11.79 -16.95 39.86
CA ILE A 154 -12.50 -15.79 39.31
C ILE A 154 -11.48 -14.79 38.79
N GLY A 155 -11.80 -14.13 37.68
CA GLY A 155 -11.08 -12.92 37.33
C GLY A 155 -11.50 -11.75 38.22
N ILE A 156 -10.80 -10.62 38.14
CA ILE A 156 -11.04 -9.54 39.09
C ILE A 156 -12.34 -8.80 38.83
N THR A 157 -13.17 -8.75 39.87
CA THR A 157 -14.38 -7.93 39.96
C THR A 157 -14.13 -6.65 40.77
N GLY A 158 -14.73 -5.53 40.33
CA GLY A 158 -15.07 -4.40 41.20
C GLY A 158 -14.05 -3.27 41.37
N ASP A 159 -12.75 -3.55 41.57
CA ASP A 159 -11.79 -2.51 42.05
C ASP A 159 -10.40 -2.49 41.39
N SER A 160 -10.09 -3.39 40.46
CA SER A 160 -8.81 -3.33 39.74
C SER A 160 -8.91 -2.49 38.48
N ASN A 161 -7.97 -1.58 38.28
CA ASN A 161 -7.77 -0.87 36.99
C ASN A 161 -7.35 -1.81 35.83
N LEU A 162 -7.27 -3.12 36.07
CA LEU A 162 -6.92 -4.12 35.07
C LEU A 162 -8.13 -4.49 34.21
N GLN A 163 -8.02 -4.30 32.90
CA GLN A 163 -9.02 -4.74 31.93
C GLN A 163 -8.41 -5.66 30.89
N GLY A 164 -9.14 -6.72 30.57
CA GLY A 164 -8.69 -7.76 29.66
C GLY A 164 -9.76 -8.77 29.28
N PHE A 165 -9.38 -9.70 28.42
CA PHE A 165 -10.20 -10.80 27.95
C PHE A 165 -9.49 -12.13 28.17
N ILE A 166 -10.29 -13.18 28.38
CA ILE A 166 -9.86 -14.57 28.44
C ILE A 166 -10.51 -15.35 27.30
N HIS A 167 -9.75 -16.21 26.65
CA HIS A 167 -10.22 -17.10 25.58
C HIS A 167 -9.76 -18.53 25.82
N ASP A 168 -10.59 -19.49 25.40
CA ASP A 168 -10.33 -20.93 25.46
C ASP A 168 -9.86 -21.46 26.83
N ALA A 169 -10.53 -21.02 27.90
CA ALA A 169 -10.19 -21.47 29.24
C ALA A 169 -10.65 -22.90 29.50
N LYS A 170 -9.69 -23.79 29.82
CA LYS A 170 -9.93 -25.21 30.02
C LYS A 170 -9.25 -25.72 31.29
N VAL A 171 -9.96 -26.60 32.00
CA VAL A 171 -9.42 -27.42 33.09
C VAL A 171 -9.32 -28.85 32.56
N LEU A 172 -8.12 -29.39 32.56
CA LEU A 172 -7.76 -30.65 31.92
C LEU A 172 -7.03 -31.56 32.92
N PRO A 173 -7.09 -32.90 32.74
CA PRO A 173 -6.21 -33.80 33.48
C PRO A 173 -4.74 -33.53 33.18
N SER A 174 -3.85 -33.74 34.16
CA SER A 174 -2.39 -33.61 34.02
C SER A 174 -1.76 -34.49 32.93
N THR A 175 -2.49 -35.52 32.46
CA THR A 175 -2.03 -36.44 31.41
C THR A 175 -2.07 -35.84 29.99
N LEU A 176 -2.69 -34.68 29.80
CA LEU A 176 -2.80 -34.01 28.50
C LEU A 176 -1.66 -33.00 28.28
N SER A 177 -1.31 -32.77 27.01
CA SER A 177 -0.23 -31.85 26.64
C SER A 177 -0.72 -30.40 26.52
N ILE A 178 -0.12 -29.48 27.30
CA ILE A 178 -0.36 -28.03 27.17
C ILE A 178 0.06 -27.52 25.79
N LYS A 179 1.12 -28.07 25.20
CA LYS A 179 1.58 -27.69 23.86
C LYS A 179 0.53 -27.96 22.78
N GLU A 180 -0.23 -29.05 22.92
CA GLU A 180 -1.32 -29.36 22.00
C GLU A 180 -2.50 -28.40 22.16
N GLN A 181 -2.81 -27.99 23.40
CA GLN A 181 -3.88 -27.02 23.66
C GLN A 181 -3.53 -25.62 23.15
N TYR A 182 -2.28 -25.20 23.31
CA TYR A 182 -1.77 -23.92 22.81
C TYR A 182 -2.06 -23.69 21.32
N VAL A 183 -1.97 -24.74 20.49
CA VAL A 183 -2.14 -24.62 19.03
C VAL A 183 -3.59 -24.84 18.58
N LYS A 184 -4.46 -25.41 19.43
CA LYS A 184 -5.75 -25.96 19.00
C LYS A 184 -6.79 -24.91 18.61
N ASP A 185 -6.89 -23.81 19.34
CA ASP A 185 -7.82 -22.72 19.06
C ASP A 185 -7.18 -21.36 19.43
N PRO A 186 -6.30 -20.82 18.58
CA PRO A 186 -5.65 -19.54 18.85
C PRO A 186 -6.63 -18.37 18.68
N PRO A 187 -6.56 -17.35 19.56
CA PRO A 187 -7.34 -16.13 19.44
C PRO A 187 -7.14 -15.42 18.10
N LEU A 188 -8.15 -14.64 17.71
CA LEU A 188 -8.11 -13.83 16.50
C LEU A 188 -7.54 -12.44 16.77
N ARG A 189 -6.96 -11.85 15.72
CA ARG A 189 -6.53 -10.46 15.68
C ARG A 189 -6.79 -9.86 14.30
N LEU A 190 -7.24 -8.61 14.27
CA LEU A 190 -7.32 -7.84 13.03
C LEU A 190 -6.01 -7.06 12.82
N SER A 191 -5.51 -7.01 11.59
CA SER A 191 -4.30 -6.26 11.26
C SER A 191 -4.38 -5.62 9.88
N ILE A 192 -3.83 -4.41 9.72
CA ILE A 192 -3.60 -3.76 8.43
C ILE A 192 -2.46 -4.50 7.73
N ASP A 193 -2.68 -4.89 6.48
CA ASP A 193 -1.64 -5.51 5.67
C ASP A 193 -0.66 -4.46 5.17
N GLU A 194 0.56 -4.50 5.70
CA GLU A 194 1.61 -3.55 5.36
C GLU A 194 2.00 -3.58 3.87
N SER A 195 1.79 -4.71 3.18
CA SER A 195 2.05 -4.80 1.74
C SER A 195 1.08 -3.99 0.88
N SER A 196 -0.06 -3.56 1.45
CA SER A 196 -1.08 -2.74 0.77
C SER A 196 -0.83 -1.23 0.85
N ILE A 197 0.21 -0.79 1.55
CA ILE A 197 0.49 0.64 1.84
C ILE A 197 1.19 1.35 0.64
N SER A 198 1.39 0.68 -0.50
CA SER A 198 2.18 1.19 -1.64
C SER A 198 1.77 2.57 -2.17
N ASP A 199 0.52 2.99 -1.95
CA ASP A 199 -0.03 4.26 -2.44
C ASP A 199 0.13 5.44 -1.47
N ILE A 200 0.66 5.21 -0.26
CA ILE A 200 0.75 6.20 0.83
C ILE A 200 2.22 6.57 1.09
N GLU A 201 2.54 7.86 0.96
CA GLU A 201 3.87 8.38 1.31
C GLU A 201 4.06 8.40 2.83
N GLU A 202 5.21 7.94 3.33
CA GLU A 202 5.57 8.00 4.75
C GLU A 202 6.72 9.00 4.97
N ASP A 203 6.59 9.89 5.95
CA ASP A 203 7.64 10.84 6.37
C ASP A 203 7.76 10.81 7.90
N ASN A 204 8.89 10.33 8.42
CA ASN A 204 9.18 10.23 9.85
C ASN A 204 8.11 9.47 10.67
N GLY A 205 7.57 8.36 10.15
CA GLY A 205 6.52 7.57 10.84
C GLY A 205 5.10 8.13 10.67
N PHE A 206 4.91 9.15 9.83
CA PHE A 206 3.61 9.74 9.53
C PHE A 206 3.19 9.45 8.09
N TRP A 207 1.92 9.09 7.91
CA TRP A 207 1.31 8.95 6.60
C TRP A 207 0.95 10.33 6.00
N ASN A 208 1.41 10.58 4.78
CA ASN A 208 1.16 11.80 4.03
C ASN A 208 0.11 11.53 2.95
N ILE A 209 -1.15 11.67 3.33
CA ILE A 209 -2.29 11.52 2.43
C ILE A 209 -2.68 12.92 1.95
N VAL A 210 -2.14 13.34 0.80
CA VAL A 210 -2.38 14.68 0.23
C VAL A 210 -3.80 14.77 -0.35
N GLY A 211 -4.64 15.60 0.25
CA GLY A 211 -5.98 15.91 -0.23
C GLY A 211 -6.06 17.33 -0.80
N GLY A 212 -6.38 17.44 -2.09
CA GLY A 212 -6.76 18.73 -2.68
C GLY A 212 -8.19 19.15 -2.32
N LYS A 213 -8.78 20.06 -3.11
CA LYS A 213 -10.22 20.40 -3.02
C LYS A 213 -11.05 19.12 -3.21
N ALA A 214 -12.36 19.15 -2.93
CA ALA A 214 -13.24 17.98 -3.11
C ALA A 214 -13.05 17.23 -4.44
N SER A 215 -12.67 17.94 -5.51
CA SER A 215 -12.35 17.45 -6.85
C SER A 215 -10.97 16.80 -7.05
N CYS A 216 -10.05 16.87 -6.07
CA CYS A 216 -8.65 16.44 -6.17
C CYS A 216 -8.19 15.64 -4.94
N ARG A 217 -9.11 14.97 -4.24
CA ARG A 217 -8.76 14.12 -3.09
C ARG A 217 -8.22 12.79 -3.61
N ARG A 218 -7.06 12.36 -3.10
CA ARG A 218 -6.43 11.09 -3.46
C ARG A 218 -7.25 9.93 -2.89
N ILE A 219 -7.58 8.97 -3.75
CA ILE A 219 -8.09 7.66 -3.31
C ILE A 219 -6.87 6.80 -3.04
N PHE A 220 -6.87 6.07 -1.94
CA PHE A 220 -5.83 5.11 -1.57
C PHE A 220 -6.49 3.81 -1.13
N SER A 221 -5.77 2.70 -1.29
CA SER A 221 -6.26 1.39 -0.91
C SER A 221 -5.56 0.92 0.37
N LEU A 222 -6.29 0.27 1.25
CA LEU A 222 -5.74 -0.43 2.41
C LEU A 222 -6.43 -1.78 2.54
N ASP A 223 -5.62 -2.81 2.71
CA ASP A 223 -6.10 -4.15 3.00
C ASP A 223 -6.01 -4.42 4.49
N VAL A 224 -7.00 -5.14 4.99
CA VAL A 224 -7.07 -5.61 6.37
C VAL A 224 -7.19 -7.12 6.34
N VAL A 225 -6.41 -7.79 7.17
CA VAL A 225 -6.34 -9.24 7.26
C VAL A 225 -6.70 -9.67 8.68
N LEU A 226 -7.52 -10.71 8.77
CA LEU A 226 -7.82 -11.41 10.01
C LEU A 226 -6.78 -12.52 10.19
N LEU A 227 -6.01 -12.42 11.26
CA LEU A 227 -4.95 -13.34 11.62
C LEU A 227 -5.32 -14.08 12.91
N ASN A 228 -4.70 -15.24 13.12
CA ASN A 228 -4.59 -15.82 14.46
C ASN A 228 -3.36 -15.25 15.19
N THR A 229 -3.20 -15.58 16.47
CA THR A 229 -2.01 -15.18 17.26
C THR A 229 -0.67 -15.68 16.69
N PHE A 230 -0.70 -16.67 15.80
CA PHE A 230 0.47 -17.17 15.07
C PHE A 230 0.78 -16.41 13.77
N GLY A 231 0.02 -15.36 13.46
CA GLY A 231 0.18 -14.57 12.22
C GLY A 231 -0.33 -15.27 10.96
N GLN A 232 -1.10 -16.34 11.08
CA GLN A 232 -1.68 -17.05 9.95
C GLN A 232 -3.05 -16.47 9.59
N PRO A 233 -3.37 -16.29 8.29
CA PRO A 233 -4.66 -15.78 7.88
C PRO A 233 -5.79 -16.76 8.19
N VAL A 234 -6.88 -16.24 8.76
CA VAL A 234 -8.04 -17.03 9.17
C VAL A 234 -9.22 -16.73 8.25
N ASN A 235 -9.75 -17.77 7.61
CA ASN A 235 -10.93 -17.64 6.75
C ASN A 235 -12.22 -17.68 7.58
N LYS A 236 -12.59 -16.55 8.17
CA LYS A 236 -13.90 -16.35 8.82
C LYS A 236 -14.59 -15.12 8.22
N GLU A 237 -15.89 -15.24 7.96
CA GLU A 237 -16.71 -14.16 7.41
C GLU A 237 -17.10 -13.18 8.54
N LEU A 238 -16.33 -12.10 8.67
CA LEU A 238 -16.68 -10.96 9.54
C LEU A 238 -16.83 -9.70 8.67
N GLU A 239 -17.59 -8.74 9.18
CA GLU A 239 -17.77 -7.44 8.56
C GLU A 239 -16.85 -6.42 9.25
N VAL A 240 -16.04 -5.70 8.49
CA VAL A 240 -15.07 -4.71 8.99
C VAL A 240 -15.51 -3.31 8.54
N ILE A 241 -15.45 -2.35 9.45
CA ILE A 241 -15.68 -0.93 9.17
C ILE A 241 -14.38 -0.15 9.32
N ALA A 242 -14.24 0.92 8.55
CA ALA A 242 -13.16 1.88 8.72
C ALA A 242 -13.72 3.25 9.15
N SER A 243 -13.01 3.90 10.07
CA SER A 243 -13.40 5.19 10.67
C SER A 243 -12.19 6.11 10.82
N LEU A 244 -12.41 7.42 10.69
CA LEU A 244 -11.35 8.41 10.90
C LEU A 244 -11.43 8.97 12.32
N LEU A 245 -10.30 8.90 13.02
CA LEU A 245 -10.16 9.39 14.39
C LEU A 245 -9.08 10.48 14.44
N TYR A 246 -9.12 11.31 15.49
CA TYR A 246 -7.98 12.15 15.83
C TYR A 246 -6.87 11.30 16.47
N ALA A 247 -5.63 11.45 16.01
CA ALA A 247 -4.52 10.60 16.46
C ALA A 247 -4.21 10.74 17.97
N HIS A 248 -4.37 11.94 18.54
CA HIS A 248 -3.97 12.25 19.91
C HIS A 248 -4.92 11.72 20.99
N ASN A 249 -6.23 11.65 20.72
CA ASN A 249 -7.23 11.24 21.70
C ASN A 249 -8.11 10.07 21.24
N ARG A 250 -7.91 9.59 20.00
CA ARG A 250 -8.66 8.50 19.36
C ARG A 250 -10.18 8.74 19.30
N LEU A 251 -10.63 10.00 19.45
CA LEU A 251 -12.05 10.34 19.30
C LEU A 251 -12.44 10.37 17.83
N PRO A 252 -13.67 9.92 17.48
CA PRO A 252 -14.18 10.01 16.12
C PRO A 252 -14.21 11.44 15.60
N VAL A 253 -13.88 11.60 14.31
CA VAL A 253 -14.05 12.89 13.63
C VAL A 253 -15.53 13.03 13.28
N GLU A 254 -16.24 13.93 13.95
CA GLU A 254 -17.69 14.09 13.73
C GLU A 254 -18.06 14.69 12.37
N LYS A 255 -19.24 14.34 11.85
CA LYS A 255 -19.87 14.97 10.68
C LYS A 255 -20.52 16.28 11.11
N THR A 256 -20.22 17.36 10.39
CA THR A 256 -20.87 18.67 10.53
C THR A 256 -22.13 18.67 9.67
N ASN A 257 -23.24 19.25 10.15
CA ASN A 257 -24.61 19.00 9.64
C ASN A 257 -24.84 19.18 8.12
N ASP A 258 -23.98 19.92 7.41
CA ASP A 258 -24.03 20.14 5.94
C ASP A 258 -22.78 19.63 5.18
N GLU A 259 -21.89 18.89 5.84
CA GLU A 259 -20.60 18.44 5.26
C GLU A 259 -20.57 16.92 4.99
N GLU A 260 -19.81 16.56 3.96
CA GLU A 260 -19.50 15.18 3.55
C GLU A 260 -18.88 14.35 4.70
N PRO A 261 -19.14 13.04 4.78
CA PRO A 261 -18.54 12.17 5.80
C PRO A 261 -17.02 12.27 5.83
N PRO A 262 -16.37 12.27 7.02
CA PRO A 262 -14.92 12.50 7.19
C PRO A 262 -14.05 11.47 6.45
N LEU A 263 -14.53 10.23 6.34
CA LEU A 263 -13.93 9.13 5.60
C LEU A 263 -14.98 8.52 4.69
N LEU A 264 -14.67 8.46 3.41
CA LEU A 264 -15.47 7.82 2.40
C LEU A 264 -14.81 6.52 1.95
N ALA A 265 -15.63 5.54 1.64
CA ALA A 265 -15.24 4.34 0.94
C ALA A 265 -15.82 4.36 -0.49
N SER A 266 -15.08 3.79 -1.45
CA SER A 266 -15.51 3.64 -2.83
C SER A 266 -15.66 2.17 -3.20
N CYS A 267 -16.85 1.79 -3.69
CA CYS A 267 -17.13 0.46 -4.23
C CYS A 267 -17.85 0.64 -5.57
N ASP A 268 -17.33 0.00 -6.63
CA ASP A 268 -17.86 0.09 -8.00
C ASP A 268 -18.07 1.53 -8.52
N GLY A 269 -17.20 2.46 -8.08
CA GLY A 269 -17.26 3.87 -8.47
C GLY A 269 -18.27 4.71 -7.68
N ILE A 270 -18.99 4.12 -6.72
CA ILE A 270 -19.93 4.82 -5.83
C ILE A 270 -19.23 5.14 -4.50
N GLU A 271 -19.28 6.41 -4.09
CA GLU A 271 -18.75 6.87 -2.80
C GLU A 271 -19.84 6.89 -1.73
N PHE A 272 -19.54 6.37 -0.55
CA PHE A 272 -20.42 6.36 0.62
C PHE A 272 -19.60 6.54 1.89
N ALA A 273 -20.24 6.87 3.03
CA ALA A 273 -19.50 6.96 4.28
C ALA A 273 -18.93 5.60 4.64
N SER A 274 -17.64 5.55 4.99
CA SER A 274 -16.95 4.28 5.24
C SER A 274 -17.56 3.43 6.37
N CYS A 275 -18.34 4.05 7.25
CA CYS A 275 -19.07 3.37 8.33
C CYS A 275 -20.45 2.85 7.92
N ASP A 276 -21.05 3.37 6.84
CA ASP A 276 -22.45 3.06 6.46
C ASP A 276 -22.58 1.65 5.87
N ARG A 277 -21.52 1.15 5.25
CA ARG A 277 -21.49 -0.17 4.61
C ARG A 277 -20.22 -0.93 5.01
N PRO A 278 -20.32 -1.84 5.99
CA PRO A 278 -19.21 -2.72 6.35
C PRO A 278 -18.71 -3.55 5.17
N CYS A 279 -17.40 -3.78 5.11
CA CYS A 279 -16.76 -4.64 4.11
C CYS A 279 -16.63 -6.05 4.66
N LYS A 280 -17.08 -7.06 3.91
CA LYS A 280 -16.95 -8.47 4.31
C LYS A 280 -15.54 -8.97 4.08
N LEU A 281 -14.97 -9.66 5.06
CA LEU A 281 -13.74 -10.42 4.90
C LEU A 281 -13.99 -11.60 3.93
N SER A 282 -13.31 -11.59 2.80
CA SER A 282 -13.24 -12.71 1.86
C SER A 282 -11.91 -13.42 2.06
N LYS A 283 -11.95 -14.72 2.38
CA LYS A 283 -10.73 -15.51 2.69
C LYS A 283 -9.87 -14.87 3.79
N GLY A 284 -10.50 -14.21 4.76
CA GLY A 284 -9.82 -13.50 5.85
C GLY A 284 -9.24 -12.14 5.48
N ARG A 285 -9.53 -11.59 4.29
CA ARG A 285 -9.06 -10.26 3.85
C ARG A 285 -10.22 -9.36 3.43
N ALA A 286 -10.14 -8.08 3.77
CA ALA A 286 -11.02 -7.04 3.23
C ALA A 286 -10.18 -5.91 2.65
N SER A 287 -10.52 -5.47 1.45
CA SER A 287 -9.87 -4.34 0.77
C SER A 287 -10.75 -3.10 0.85
N PHE A 288 -10.17 -1.99 1.27
CA PHE A 288 -10.84 -0.71 1.40
C PHE A 288 -10.22 0.30 0.43
N LYS A 289 -11.02 0.83 -0.50
CA LYS A 289 -10.67 2.05 -1.25
C LYS A 289 -11.21 3.25 -0.50
N LEU A 290 -10.32 4.00 0.13
CA LEU A 290 -10.65 5.08 1.06
C LEU A 290 -10.31 6.46 0.49
N LYS A 291 -11.06 7.46 0.97
CA LYS A 291 -10.90 8.87 0.63
C LYS A 291 -11.22 9.73 1.86
N ILE A 292 -10.29 10.59 2.27
CA ILE A 292 -10.48 11.47 3.44
C ILE A 292 -11.08 12.79 2.95
N SER A 293 -12.26 13.16 3.47
CA SER A 293 -12.96 14.37 3.03
C SER A 293 -12.52 15.63 3.77
N LYS A 294 -12.11 15.50 5.04
CA LYS A 294 -11.69 16.58 5.95
C LYS A 294 -10.17 16.77 5.96
N LEU A 295 -9.62 17.31 4.85
CA LEU A 295 -8.22 17.75 4.75
C LEU A 295 -8.12 19.29 4.51
N SER A 296 -9.19 20.03 4.81
CA SER A 296 -9.29 21.48 4.64
C SER A 296 -8.38 22.24 5.62
N SER A 297 -7.94 23.44 5.21
CA SER A 297 -7.24 24.45 6.02
C SER A 297 -7.93 24.85 7.35
N LYS A 298 -9.12 24.32 7.65
CA LYS A 298 -9.78 24.44 8.96
C LYS A 298 -9.20 23.47 10.01
N CYS A 299 -8.40 22.48 9.60
CA CYS A 299 -7.81 21.45 10.46
C CYS A 299 -6.29 21.62 10.67
N ASP A 300 -5.74 22.81 10.39
CA ASP A 300 -4.30 23.09 10.49
C ASP A 300 -3.70 22.52 11.79
N ASN A 301 -2.65 21.70 11.62
CA ASN A 301 -1.89 20.99 12.67
C ASN A 301 -2.57 19.82 13.39
N ARG A 302 -3.76 19.36 12.97
CA ARG A 302 -4.36 18.14 13.56
C ARG A 302 -3.87 16.88 12.84
N GLN A 303 -3.51 15.87 13.63
CA GLN A 303 -3.15 14.53 13.16
C GLN A 303 -4.34 13.59 13.27
N PHE A 304 -4.48 12.71 12.28
CA PHE A 304 -5.59 11.76 12.19
C PHE A 304 -5.05 10.32 12.13
N CYS A 305 -5.90 9.33 12.31
CA CYS A 305 -5.58 7.94 12.01
C CYS A 305 -6.85 7.24 11.55
N ILE A 306 -6.69 6.17 10.78
CA ILE A 306 -7.79 5.32 10.36
C ILE A 306 -7.84 4.14 11.32
N LYS A 307 -9.00 3.91 11.94
CA LYS A 307 -9.29 2.72 12.72
C LYS A 307 -10.10 1.76 11.87
N PHE A 308 -9.61 0.54 11.75
CA PHE A 308 -10.38 -0.60 11.26
C PHE A 308 -10.89 -1.41 12.45
N GLY A 309 -12.12 -1.88 12.38
CA GLY A 309 -12.69 -2.70 13.44
C GLY A 309 -13.81 -3.60 12.93
N VAL A 310 -14.00 -4.75 13.57
CA VAL A 310 -15.10 -5.66 13.24
C VAL A 310 -16.44 -5.04 13.69
N SER A 311 -17.38 -4.93 12.76
CA SER A 311 -18.73 -4.44 12.98
C SER A 311 -19.44 -5.31 14.03
N LYS A 312 -20.20 -4.68 14.93
CA LYS A 312 -20.96 -5.31 16.03
C LYS A 312 -20.12 -5.93 17.16
N LEU A 313 -18.79 -5.91 17.06
CA LEU A 313 -17.86 -6.36 18.10
C LEU A 313 -17.09 -5.17 18.70
N GLU A 314 -17.82 -4.10 19.02
CA GLU A 314 -17.23 -2.92 19.67
C GLU A 314 -16.73 -3.27 21.07
N GLY A 315 -15.49 -2.87 21.38
CA GLY A 315 -14.84 -3.12 22.67
C GLY A 315 -13.77 -4.22 22.65
N TYR A 316 -13.79 -5.10 21.64
CA TYR A 316 -12.73 -6.10 21.43
C TYR A 316 -11.51 -5.48 20.76
N ARG A 317 -10.61 -4.91 21.56
CA ARG A 317 -9.41 -4.17 21.10
C ARG A 317 -8.50 -4.97 20.16
N PHE A 318 -8.45 -6.29 20.29
CA PHE A 318 -7.67 -7.16 19.42
C PHE A 318 -8.29 -7.36 18.02
N LEU A 319 -9.57 -7.03 17.85
CA LEU A 319 -10.25 -6.96 16.55
C LEU A 319 -10.29 -5.54 15.97
N GLU A 320 -9.43 -4.66 16.49
CA GLU A 320 -9.23 -3.30 16.01
C GLU A 320 -7.76 -3.14 15.59
N ASP A 321 -7.53 -2.37 14.52
CA ASP A 321 -6.19 -1.94 14.16
C ASP A 321 -6.19 -0.49 13.68
N PHE A 322 -5.06 0.19 13.85
CA PHE A 322 -4.92 1.62 13.63
C PHE A 322 -3.80 1.90 12.65
N SER A 323 -4.08 2.75 11.66
CA SER A 323 -3.02 3.30 10.84
C SER A 323 -2.05 4.16 11.66
N PRO A 324 -0.81 4.33 11.18
CA PRO A 324 0.05 5.43 11.57
C PRO A 324 -0.65 6.79 11.49
N SER A 325 -0.11 7.76 12.21
CA SER A 325 -0.63 9.12 12.25
C SER A 325 -0.54 9.78 10.87
N ILE A 326 -1.67 10.29 10.39
CA ILE A 326 -1.83 10.97 9.11
C ILE A 326 -1.70 12.48 9.35
N ARG A 327 -0.78 13.14 8.65
CA ARG A 327 -0.69 14.61 8.62
C ARG A 327 -1.51 15.16 7.45
N CYS A 328 -2.45 16.05 7.76
CA CYS A 328 -3.15 16.81 6.72
C CYS A 328 -2.21 17.90 6.19
N ILE A 329 -1.59 17.66 5.04
CA ILE A 329 -0.75 18.68 4.40
C ILE A 329 -1.67 19.72 3.74
N SER A 330 -1.72 20.90 4.36
CA SER A 330 -2.25 22.15 3.79
C SER A 330 -1.49 22.53 2.51
N ARG A 331 -2.18 23.22 1.59
CA ARG A 331 -1.91 23.44 0.15
C ARG A 331 -0.61 24.14 -0.26
N ASN A 332 0.41 24.24 0.58
CA ASN A 332 1.67 24.87 0.19
C ASN A 332 2.80 23.85 0.19
N ARG A 333 3.06 23.22 -0.97
CA ARG A 333 4.45 22.93 -1.31
C ARG A 333 5.12 24.30 -1.49
N THR A 334 5.78 24.80 -0.45
CA THR A 334 7.01 25.54 -0.73
C THR A 334 7.92 24.53 -1.43
N PRO A 335 8.45 24.84 -2.63
CA PRO A 335 9.51 24.02 -3.17
C PRO A 335 10.62 24.05 -2.13
N ARG A 336 10.85 22.94 -1.44
CA ARG A 336 12.11 22.77 -0.71
C ARG A 336 13.18 22.84 -1.79
N THR A 337 13.81 23.99 -1.88
CA THR A 337 15.15 24.14 -2.41
C THR A 337 15.96 23.08 -1.69
N SER A 338 16.28 22.00 -2.40
CA SER A 338 17.32 21.09 -2.00
C SER A 338 18.58 21.93 -1.83
N THR A 339 18.88 22.30 -0.59
CA THR A 339 20.21 22.71 -0.16
C THR A 339 21.11 21.49 -0.25
N ILE A 340 21.46 21.14 -1.48
CA ILE A 340 22.76 20.57 -1.80
C ILE A 340 23.34 21.54 -2.80
N ILE A 341 24.14 22.46 -2.27
CA ILE A 341 24.95 23.40 -3.02
C ILE A 341 25.89 22.55 -3.89
N TRP A 342 25.57 22.40 -5.18
CA TRP A 342 26.59 22.03 -6.15
C TRP A 342 27.40 23.30 -6.42
N LYS A 343 28.46 23.49 -5.64
CA LYS A 343 29.45 24.55 -5.89
C LYS A 343 30.12 24.24 -7.22
N LYS A 344 29.70 24.95 -8.26
CA LYS A 344 30.43 25.10 -9.51
C LYS A 344 31.74 25.81 -9.18
N VAL A 345 32.84 25.05 -9.15
CA VAL A 345 34.18 25.62 -9.01
C VAL A 345 34.57 26.18 -10.37
N SER A 346 34.68 27.50 -10.46
CA SER A 346 35.54 28.18 -11.42
C SER A 346 36.25 29.27 -10.64
N ALA A 347 37.55 29.08 -10.49
CA ALA A 347 38.44 29.94 -9.73
C ALA A 347 38.72 31.24 -10.50
N VAL A 348 38.54 32.37 -9.83
CA VAL A 348 39.39 33.57 -9.96
C VAL A 348 39.54 34.16 -8.56
N HIS A 349 40.74 34.07 -8.00
CA HIS A 349 41.19 34.74 -6.76
C HIS A 349 41.50 36.23 -7.04
N PRO A 350 41.89 37.07 -6.05
CA PRO A 350 41.46 37.18 -4.63
C PRO A 350 41.22 38.68 -4.25
N VAL A 351 40.93 38.98 -2.97
CA VAL A 351 41.65 39.96 -2.11
C VAL A 351 40.84 40.26 -0.83
N ASN A 352 41.50 40.03 0.32
CA ASN A 352 41.35 40.57 1.70
C ASN A 352 39.95 40.92 2.28
N GLY A 353 39.62 40.62 3.54
CA GLY A 353 40.45 40.13 4.63
C GLY A 353 39.67 40.04 5.97
N SER A 354 40.41 39.62 7.00
CA SER A 354 40.14 39.71 8.45
C SER A 354 39.02 38.85 9.08
N GLN A 355 39.48 37.74 9.66
CA GLN A 355 38.99 37.04 10.87
C GLN A 355 39.43 37.79 12.17
N PRO A 356 39.25 37.27 13.41
CA PRO A 356 38.19 36.46 14.06
C PRO A 356 37.82 36.99 15.48
N PHE A 357 36.88 36.40 16.25
CA PHE A 357 37.06 35.60 17.50
C PHE A 357 35.72 35.75 18.30
N GLY A 358 35.21 34.85 19.17
CA GLY A 358 35.64 33.59 19.77
C GLY A 358 34.54 33.04 20.72
N LEU A 359 34.81 31.82 21.24
CA LEU A 359 34.13 30.93 22.23
C LEU A 359 33.54 31.62 23.50
N ASP A 360 32.69 31.10 24.40
CA ASP A 360 32.42 29.78 25.04
C ASP A 360 31.05 29.89 25.80
N ASP A 361 30.15 28.89 25.87
CA ASP A 361 29.99 27.78 26.85
C ASP A 361 28.93 27.98 27.98
N SER A 362 28.14 26.92 28.21
CA SER A 362 27.44 26.47 29.44
C SER A 362 26.02 26.96 29.87
N SER A 363 25.12 25.96 29.90
CA SER A 363 24.23 25.55 31.01
C SER A 363 22.72 25.92 31.09
N CYS A 364 21.93 24.83 31.20
CA CYS A 364 20.76 24.51 32.03
C CYS A 364 19.41 25.30 31.98
N GLU A 365 18.35 24.54 31.65
CA GLU A 365 16.91 24.70 32.00
C GLU A 365 16.63 24.91 33.52
N PRO A 366 15.36 25.00 34.04
CA PRO A 366 14.03 25.37 33.47
C PRO A 366 13.27 26.38 34.38
N LYS A 367 12.04 26.82 34.02
CA LYS A 367 10.87 26.93 34.95
C LYS A 367 9.56 27.41 34.31
N HIS A 368 8.48 26.88 34.89
CA HIS A 368 7.07 26.91 34.51
C HIS A 368 6.22 27.99 35.23
N ASN A 369 5.03 28.25 34.65
CA ASN A 369 3.76 28.78 35.20
C ASN A 369 3.60 30.32 35.33
N THR A 370 2.50 30.95 34.87
CA THR A 370 1.16 30.97 35.53
C THR A 370 0.06 31.57 34.62
N VAL A 371 -1.21 31.24 34.92
CA VAL A 371 -2.50 31.43 34.20
C VAL A 371 -3.23 32.77 34.55
N HIS A 372 -4.28 33.11 33.75
CA HIS A 372 -5.42 34.07 33.90
C HIS A 372 -5.27 35.39 33.10
N GLU A 373 -6.27 35.99 32.41
CA GLU A 373 -7.74 35.90 32.42
C GLU A 373 -8.38 36.54 31.15
N ALA A 374 -9.56 36.01 30.76
CA ALA A 374 -10.75 36.49 30.01
C ALA A 374 -10.83 37.76 29.09
N LYS A 375 -11.59 37.55 27.98
CA LYS A 375 -12.69 38.39 27.37
C LYS A 375 -12.26 39.67 26.58
N LEU A 376 -12.86 40.10 25.46
CA LEU A 376 -14.22 40.09 24.88
C LEU A 376 -14.20 40.31 23.34
N SER A 377 -15.24 39.87 22.63
CA SER A 377 -15.63 40.30 21.27
C SER A 377 -16.71 41.40 21.30
N PRO A 378 -16.87 42.20 20.22
CA PRO A 378 -18.19 42.48 19.62
C PRO A 378 -18.14 42.40 18.05
N THR A 379 -19.04 41.73 17.30
CA THR A 379 -20.45 42.03 16.92
C THR A 379 -20.61 43.41 16.23
N SER A 380 -21.40 43.68 15.18
CA SER A 380 -22.46 42.95 14.45
C SER A 380 -22.77 43.63 13.08
N LYS A 381 -23.65 42.98 12.32
CA LYS A 381 -24.14 43.17 10.93
C LYS A 381 -25.10 44.37 10.67
N ARG A 382 -25.25 44.77 9.39
CA ARG A 382 -26.48 45.03 8.55
C ARG A 382 -26.19 46.09 7.45
N VAL A 383 -26.82 46.22 6.26
CA VAL A 383 -27.87 45.53 5.46
C VAL A 383 -27.86 46.12 4.02
N ARG A 384 -28.41 45.33 3.07
CA ARG A 384 -28.81 45.53 1.64
C ARG A 384 -29.30 46.94 1.22
N LEU A 385 -29.26 47.38 -0.05
CA LEU A 385 -30.09 46.98 -1.23
C LEU A 385 -29.70 47.91 -2.42
N GLY A 386 -29.52 47.49 -3.68
CA GLY A 386 -30.57 47.33 -4.71
C GLY A 386 -30.06 47.78 -6.11
N GLU A 387 -30.51 47.10 -7.18
CA GLU A 387 -30.13 47.26 -8.60
C GLU A 387 -31.00 48.26 -9.40
N ALA A 388 -30.47 48.69 -10.58
CA ALA A 388 -31.12 49.02 -11.88
C ALA A 388 -30.64 50.38 -12.46
N LYS A 389 -30.50 50.66 -13.77
CA LYS A 389 -30.26 49.98 -15.08
C LYS A 389 -30.18 51.13 -16.14
N ILE A 390 -29.40 50.97 -17.23
CA ILE A 390 -29.48 51.70 -18.54
C ILE A 390 -28.88 53.15 -18.53
N SER A 391 -28.16 53.75 -19.50
CA SER A 391 -27.94 53.66 -20.98
C SER A 391 -26.61 54.31 -21.42
N ALA A 392 -26.24 54.07 -22.69
CA ALA A 392 -25.09 54.55 -23.48
C ALA A 392 -25.01 56.06 -23.81
N VAL A 393 -23.80 56.53 -24.21
CA VAL A 393 -23.42 57.26 -25.46
C VAL A 393 -22.12 58.08 -25.28
N ASP A 394 -21.31 58.06 -26.34
CA ASP A 394 -19.97 58.59 -26.64
C ASP A 394 -19.71 60.11 -26.45
N GLN A 395 -18.43 60.51 -26.28
CA GLN A 395 -17.60 61.10 -27.36
C GLN A 395 -16.21 61.67 -26.94
N HIS A 396 -15.21 61.35 -27.80
CA HIS A 396 -13.98 62.07 -28.19
C HIS A 396 -12.87 62.36 -27.14
N SER A 397 -11.56 62.26 -27.44
CA SER A 397 -10.83 62.61 -28.68
C SER A 397 -9.42 62.00 -28.81
N GLU A 398 -9.00 61.83 -30.07
CA GLU A 398 -7.66 62.03 -30.68
C GLU A 398 -6.65 60.87 -30.87
N GLU A 399 -6.53 60.49 -32.15
CA GLU A 399 -5.47 59.75 -32.84
C GLU A 399 -4.22 60.60 -33.15
N CYS A 400 -3.06 59.95 -33.35
CA CYS A 400 -2.25 59.94 -34.60
C CYS A 400 -0.83 59.39 -34.32
N ASN A 401 -0.40 58.27 -34.93
CA ASN A 401 0.32 58.15 -36.23
C ASN A 401 1.73 58.78 -36.21
N SER A 402 2.84 58.19 -36.68
CA SER A 402 3.08 57.16 -37.69
C SER A 402 4.59 56.85 -37.88
N LEU A 403 4.90 55.67 -38.46
CA LEU A 403 5.90 55.32 -39.50
C LEU A 403 7.39 55.75 -39.40
N ALA A 404 8.31 54.78 -39.50
CA ALA A 404 9.04 54.43 -40.74
C ALA A 404 10.39 53.71 -40.52
N SER A 405 10.68 52.79 -41.45
CA SER A 405 11.82 51.88 -41.60
C SER A 405 13.10 52.55 -42.15
N LYS A 406 14.31 52.02 -41.84
CA LYS A 406 15.28 51.48 -42.83
C LYS A 406 16.63 50.99 -42.24
N GLN A 407 17.23 50.13 -43.07
CA GLN A 407 18.28 49.13 -42.96
C GLN A 407 19.70 49.62 -43.35
N ASN A 408 20.75 48.87 -42.97
CA ASN A 408 22.05 48.58 -43.64
C ASN A 408 23.18 48.41 -42.57
N GLN A 409 24.24 47.60 -42.67
CA GLN A 409 24.73 46.49 -43.51
C GLN A 409 26.10 46.01 -42.91
N VAL A 410 26.41 44.69 -42.98
CA VAL A 410 27.71 44.05 -43.41
C VAL A 410 28.94 44.19 -42.44
N GLU A 411 29.85 43.23 -42.15
CA GLU A 411 30.57 42.20 -42.95
C GLU A 411 31.42 41.19 -42.10
N ASN A 412 31.63 39.95 -42.63
CA ASN A 412 32.73 38.93 -42.58
C ASN A 412 33.74 38.84 -41.39
N GLY A 413 34.37 37.70 -41.02
CA GLY A 413 34.46 36.34 -41.57
C GLY A 413 35.49 35.45 -40.81
N PHE A 414 35.45 34.13 -41.10
CA PHE A 414 36.44 33.04 -40.99
C PHE A 414 37.44 32.85 -39.81
N GLY A 415 37.32 31.66 -39.16
CA GLY A 415 38.35 30.60 -39.17
C GLY A 415 39.47 30.57 -38.11
N SER A 416 39.58 29.48 -37.32
CA SER A 416 40.79 28.63 -37.22
C SER A 416 40.69 27.61 -36.06
N ARG A 417 41.35 26.47 -36.29
CA ARG A 417 41.50 25.23 -35.52
C ARG A 417 42.86 25.24 -34.78
N LEU A 418 43.01 24.51 -33.66
CA LEU A 418 44.23 23.85 -33.10
C LEU A 418 43.88 23.39 -31.65
N GLU A 419 43.88 22.09 -31.27
CA GLU A 419 45.02 21.24 -30.85
C GLU A 419 45.93 21.92 -29.80
N ALA A 420 46.43 21.32 -28.71
CA ALA A 420 46.46 19.95 -28.20
C ALA A 420 46.96 19.94 -26.74
N ARG A 421 46.72 18.80 -26.07
CA ARG A 421 47.56 18.09 -25.06
C ARG A 421 47.59 18.53 -23.57
N PRO A 422 47.82 17.54 -22.67
CA PRO A 422 47.57 17.60 -21.23
C PRO A 422 48.85 17.73 -20.40
N GLU A 423 48.70 18.06 -19.12
CA GLU A 423 49.74 17.88 -18.10
C GLU A 423 49.22 17.06 -16.92
N ASN A 424 49.98 16.00 -16.61
CA ASN A 424 49.90 15.16 -15.41
C ASN A 424 50.64 15.81 -14.24
N PHE A 425 50.63 15.09 -13.10
CA PHE A 425 51.41 15.15 -11.85
C PHE A 425 50.56 15.58 -10.65
N GLU A 426 50.61 15.00 -9.45
CA GLU A 426 51.10 13.73 -8.89
C GLU A 426 50.42 13.63 -7.48
N GLU A 427 49.83 12.51 -7.07
CA GLU A 427 50.37 11.55 -6.10
C GLU A 427 50.34 12.03 -4.62
N MET A 428 49.44 11.43 -3.82
CA MET A 428 49.80 11.01 -2.45
C MET A 428 48.87 9.88 -1.99
N ASN A 429 49.49 8.72 -1.77
CA ASN A 429 48.92 7.51 -1.19
C ASN A 429 48.71 7.65 0.32
N THR A 430 47.61 7.11 0.84
CA THR A 430 47.63 6.27 2.05
C THR A 430 46.57 5.18 1.95
N SER A 431 47.08 3.95 1.88
CA SER A 431 46.39 2.67 1.93
C SER A 431 45.82 2.38 3.33
N LEU A 432 44.68 1.70 3.39
CA LEU A 432 44.54 0.53 4.27
C LEU A 432 43.64 -0.50 3.56
N SER A 433 44.22 -1.67 3.33
CA SER A 433 43.60 -2.88 2.80
C SER A 433 43.57 -3.88 3.94
N ASP A 434 42.46 -4.59 4.11
CA ASP A 434 42.48 -5.95 4.65
C ASP A 434 41.58 -6.81 3.77
N SER A 435 42.21 -7.82 3.18
CA SER A 435 41.62 -8.81 2.30
C SER A 435 41.92 -10.18 2.91
N GLU A 436 40.92 -11.02 3.11
CA GLU A 436 41.12 -12.46 3.15
C GLU A 436 40.18 -13.13 2.15
N SER A 437 40.81 -13.81 1.20
CA SER A 437 40.21 -14.56 0.11
C SER A 437 40.22 -16.06 0.41
N ALA A 438 39.24 -16.81 -0.07
CA ALA A 438 39.44 -18.18 -0.55
C ALA A 438 38.59 -18.39 -1.81
N GLY A 439 39.25 -18.47 -2.97
CA GLY A 439 38.61 -18.61 -4.27
C GLY A 439 38.61 -20.04 -4.81
N ALA A 440 37.83 -20.25 -5.89
CA ALA A 440 38.24 -21.03 -7.07
C ALA A 440 37.22 -20.92 -8.23
N ARG A 441 37.63 -20.15 -9.27
CA ARG A 441 37.49 -20.36 -10.73
C ARG A 441 36.09 -20.38 -11.37
N ASP A 442 35.73 -19.31 -12.11
CA ASP A 442 35.97 -19.05 -13.57
C ASP A 442 34.89 -19.74 -14.44
N SER A 443 34.25 -19.15 -15.44
CA SER A 443 34.46 -17.91 -16.20
C SER A 443 33.24 -17.70 -17.13
N ALA A 444 32.73 -16.48 -17.27
CA ALA A 444 32.19 -15.88 -18.52
C ALA A 444 31.22 -14.73 -18.22
N LEU A 445 31.72 -13.64 -17.60
CA LEU A 445 31.09 -12.34 -17.77
C LEU A 445 32.10 -11.48 -18.50
N LYS A 446 31.97 -11.45 -19.83
CA LYS A 446 32.67 -10.50 -20.67
C LYS A 446 32.41 -9.11 -20.11
N SER A 447 33.49 -8.46 -19.68
CA SER A 447 33.54 -7.06 -19.31
C SER A 447 32.91 -6.23 -20.43
N VAL A 448 31.71 -5.69 -20.20
CA VAL A 448 31.28 -4.52 -20.97
C VAL A 448 32.09 -3.36 -20.42
N SER A 449 33.02 -2.92 -21.26
CA SER A 449 33.79 -1.69 -21.12
C SER A 449 32.92 -0.58 -20.52
N SER A 450 33.36 -0.06 -19.37
CA SER A 450 32.90 1.21 -18.82
C SER A 450 33.31 2.33 -19.79
N ARG A 451 32.48 2.58 -20.80
CA ARG A 451 32.65 3.68 -21.75
C ARG A 451 31.51 4.67 -21.55
N GLY A 452 31.92 5.87 -21.13
CA GLY A 452 31.21 7.15 -21.03
C GLY A 452 29.68 7.17 -21.19
N HIS A 453 29.04 7.66 -20.13
CA HIS A 453 27.62 8.03 -20.01
C HIS A 453 26.68 6.84 -19.78
N SER A 454 26.57 6.44 -18.51
CA SER A 454 25.54 5.52 -18.03
C SER A 454 24.48 6.32 -17.28
N VAL A 455 23.20 6.02 -17.54
CA VAL A 455 22.09 6.54 -16.74
C VAL A 455 22.36 6.21 -15.26
N PRO A 456 22.31 7.19 -14.32
CA PRO A 456 22.65 6.95 -12.92
C PRO A 456 21.77 5.87 -12.26
N ASP A 457 22.34 5.12 -11.32
CA ASP A 457 21.61 4.09 -10.56
C ASP A 457 20.38 4.65 -9.85
N VAL A 458 20.45 5.89 -9.35
CA VAL A 458 19.29 6.58 -8.76
C VAL A 458 18.12 6.72 -9.74
N THR A 459 18.40 6.92 -11.02
CA THR A 459 17.38 7.03 -12.07
C THR A 459 16.72 5.68 -12.34
N ILE A 460 17.51 4.60 -12.32
CA ILE A 460 17.01 3.22 -12.42
C ILE A 460 16.11 2.91 -11.22
N PHE A 461 16.55 3.25 -10.01
CA PHE A 461 15.79 3.03 -8.79
C PHE A 461 14.47 3.82 -8.78
N ARG A 462 14.52 5.10 -9.19
CA ARG A 462 13.32 5.94 -9.36
C ARG A 462 12.33 5.37 -10.37
N TYR A 463 12.83 4.82 -11.48
CA TYR A 463 11.95 4.16 -12.45
C TYR A 463 11.28 2.92 -11.86
N CYS A 464 12.06 2.07 -11.17
CA CYS A 464 11.56 0.81 -10.61
C CYS A 464 10.49 1.06 -9.53
N LEU A 465 10.72 2.01 -8.62
CA LEU A 465 9.80 2.32 -7.53
C LEU A 465 8.68 3.31 -7.90
N GLY A 466 8.84 4.08 -8.98
CA GLY A 466 7.87 5.11 -9.38
C GLY A 466 6.55 4.54 -9.93
N GLY A 467 5.47 5.28 -9.71
CA GLY A 467 4.18 5.00 -10.35
C GLY A 467 4.20 5.30 -11.86
N LEU A 468 3.11 4.98 -12.57
CA LEU A 468 3.03 5.21 -14.04
C LEU A 468 3.27 6.68 -14.42
N THR A 469 2.76 7.63 -13.62
CA THR A 469 2.96 9.07 -13.84
C THR A 469 4.43 9.46 -13.67
N ASP A 470 5.09 8.99 -12.61
CA ASP A 470 6.51 9.29 -12.35
C ASP A 470 7.40 8.68 -13.43
N ARG A 471 7.11 7.44 -13.84
CA ARG A 471 7.78 6.76 -14.95
C ARG A 471 7.61 7.53 -16.25
N SER A 472 6.42 8.07 -16.52
CA SER A 472 6.15 8.83 -17.73
C SER A 472 6.97 10.12 -17.77
N LEU A 473 6.96 10.88 -16.67
CA LEU A 473 7.76 12.10 -16.55
C LEU A 473 9.26 11.82 -16.66
N LEU A 474 9.73 10.78 -15.98
CA LEU A 474 11.13 10.37 -16.01
C LEU A 474 11.55 9.95 -17.43
N LEU A 475 10.72 9.16 -18.12
CA LEU A 475 11.02 8.76 -19.49
C LEU A 475 10.95 9.93 -20.47
N LYS A 476 10.08 10.92 -20.26
CA LYS A 476 10.07 12.17 -21.05
C LYS A 476 11.38 12.95 -20.87
N GLU A 477 11.89 13.03 -19.65
CA GLU A 477 13.19 13.66 -19.34
C GLU A 477 14.36 12.89 -19.96
N ILE A 478 14.39 11.56 -19.81
CA ILE A 478 15.44 10.69 -20.37
C ILE A 478 15.42 10.75 -21.90
N ALA A 479 14.26 10.56 -22.53
CA ALA A 479 14.11 10.55 -23.98
C ALA A 479 14.68 11.80 -24.68
N THR A 480 14.59 12.95 -24.03
CA THR A 480 15.07 14.24 -24.57
C THR A 480 16.56 14.49 -24.32
N THR A 481 17.19 13.74 -23.40
CA THR A 481 18.55 14.02 -22.91
C THR A 481 19.59 12.98 -23.28
N VAL A 482 19.20 11.72 -23.43
CA VAL A 482 20.14 10.60 -23.68
C VAL A 482 20.02 10.02 -25.09
N SER A 483 21.09 9.34 -25.54
CA SER A 483 21.17 8.61 -26.81
C SER A 483 20.37 7.31 -26.82
N ASP A 484 20.15 6.74 -28.00
CA ASP A 484 19.39 5.49 -28.17
C ASP A 484 20.13 4.29 -27.53
N GLU A 485 21.47 4.31 -27.57
CA GLU A 485 22.33 3.34 -26.90
C GLU A 485 22.19 3.43 -25.37
N GLU A 486 22.14 4.64 -24.81
CA GLU A 486 21.96 4.88 -23.38
C GLU A 486 20.55 4.49 -22.91
N ILE A 487 19.50 4.81 -23.68
CA ILE A 487 18.13 4.36 -23.39
C ILE A 487 18.06 2.83 -23.41
N SER A 488 18.75 2.21 -24.36
CA SER A 488 18.84 0.76 -24.44
C SER A 488 19.53 0.19 -23.20
N GLY A 489 20.70 0.72 -22.82
CA GLY A 489 21.40 0.34 -21.60
C GLY A 489 20.55 0.53 -20.34
N PHE A 490 19.81 1.63 -20.25
CA PHE A 490 18.87 1.90 -19.16
C PHE A 490 17.74 0.86 -19.11
N ALA A 491 17.16 0.51 -20.27
CA ALA A 491 16.14 -0.53 -20.38
C ALA A 491 16.66 -1.92 -19.95
N GLU A 492 17.91 -2.25 -20.32
CA GLU A 492 18.60 -3.47 -19.88
C GLU A 492 18.77 -3.51 -18.35
N GLN A 493 19.23 -2.40 -17.75
CA GLN A 493 19.43 -2.29 -16.30
C GLN A 493 18.10 -2.34 -15.54
N VAL A 494 17.07 -1.61 -15.97
CA VAL A 494 15.75 -1.67 -15.33
C VAL A 494 15.19 -3.09 -15.38
N SER A 495 15.32 -3.78 -16.52
CA SER A 495 14.89 -5.17 -16.65
C SER A 495 15.64 -6.09 -15.68
N LEU A 496 16.92 -5.86 -15.44
CA LEU A 496 17.73 -6.62 -14.48
C LEU A 496 17.27 -6.37 -13.04
N TYR A 497 17.14 -5.11 -12.63
CA TYR A 497 16.83 -4.75 -11.23
C TYR A 497 15.37 -4.96 -10.84
N SER A 498 14.43 -4.80 -11.78
CA SER A 498 13.01 -5.10 -11.53
C SER A 498 12.69 -6.59 -11.62
N GLY A 499 13.59 -7.41 -12.17
CA GLY A 499 13.33 -8.82 -12.50
C GLY A 499 12.26 -9.00 -13.60
N CYS A 500 11.91 -7.94 -14.34
CA CYS A 500 10.80 -7.93 -15.30
C CYS A 500 11.24 -7.38 -16.66
N SER A 501 11.28 -8.25 -17.67
CA SER A 501 11.63 -7.94 -19.07
C SER A 501 10.67 -6.97 -19.74
N HIS A 502 9.39 -6.97 -19.34
CA HIS A 502 8.32 -6.20 -19.99
C HIS A 502 8.59 -4.68 -19.99
N HIS A 503 9.36 -4.16 -19.03
CA HIS A 503 9.74 -2.73 -19.00
C HIS A 503 10.65 -2.33 -20.16
N ARG A 504 11.48 -3.26 -20.64
CA ARG A 504 12.51 -2.98 -21.64
C ARG A 504 11.92 -2.32 -22.88
N HIS A 505 10.78 -2.83 -23.33
CA HIS A 505 10.15 -2.37 -24.56
C HIS A 505 9.58 -0.95 -24.42
N GLN A 506 8.86 -0.69 -23.33
CA GLN A 506 8.26 0.61 -23.05
C GLN A 506 9.30 1.73 -22.88
N ILE A 507 10.47 1.39 -22.33
CA ILE A 507 11.60 2.30 -22.19
C ILE A 507 12.23 2.58 -23.56
N LYS A 508 12.52 1.53 -24.34
CA LYS A 508 13.14 1.67 -25.67
C LYS A 508 12.26 2.46 -26.66
N MET A 509 10.93 2.36 -26.55
CA MET A 509 10.02 3.13 -27.42
C MET A 509 9.86 4.61 -27.01
N ALA A 510 10.23 4.98 -25.78
CA ALA A 510 9.89 6.28 -25.19
C ALA A 510 10.29 7.45 -26.08
N LYS A 511 11.53 7.41 -26.59
CA LYS A 511 12.08 8.49 -27.41
C LYS A 511 11.32 8.67 -28.72
N ARG A 512 11.13 7.59 -29.48
CA ARG A 512 10.37 7.64 -30.74
C ARG A 512 8.91 8.05 -30.51
N LEU A 513 8.27 7.56 -29.44
CA LEU A 513 6.91 7.95 -29.08
C LEU A 513 6.79 9.47 -28.89
N ILE A 514 7.76 10.09 -28.21
CA ILE A 514 7.76 11.53 -27.92
C ILE A 514 8.10 12.34 -29.17
N ASP A 515 9.13 11.94 -29.92
CA ASP A 515 9.56 12.64 -31.12
C ASP A 515 8.48 12.61 -32.20
N GLU A 516 7.96 11.43 -32.51
CA GLU A 516 6.90 11.26 -33.51
C GLU A 516 5.57 11.87 -33.04
N GLY A 517 5.26 11.81 -31.75
CA GLY A 517 4.08 12.47 -31.18
C GLY A 517 4.15 13.99 -31.29
N THR A 518 5.32 14.56 -31.08
CA THR A 518 5.56 16.01 -31.26
C THR A 518 5.38 16.42 -32.71
N VAL A 519 5.93 15.64 -33.66
CA VAL A 519 5.75 15.87 -35.09
C VAL A 519 4.28 15.77 -35.49
N ALA A 520 3.59 14.71 -35.08
CA ALA A 520 2.17 14.49 -35.36
C ALA A 520 1.30 15.62 -34.80
N TRP A 521 1.53 16.03 -33.55
CA TRP A 521 0.79 17.14 -32.96
C TRP A 521 1.04 18.47 -33.69
N ASN A 522 2.26 18.75 -34.13
CA ASN A 522 2.56 19.97 -34.88
C ASN A 522 1.85 19.99 -36.25
N LEU A 523 1.75 18.83 -36.92
CA LEU A 523 1.02 18.69 -38.19
C LEU A 523 -0.49 18.87 -37.98
N ILE A 524 -1.05 18.25 -36.93
CA ILE A 524 -2.47 18.37 -36.57
C ILE A 524 -2.82 19.80 -36.16
N SER A 525 -2.07 20.36 -35.21
CA SER A 525 -2.39 21.63 -34.57
C SER A 525 -2.17 22.83 -35.47
N GLN A 526 -1.16 22.79 -36.35
CA GLN A 526 -0.73 23.94 -37.14
C GLN A 526 -0.55 25.20 -36.27
N ASN A 527 -0.02 25.02 -35.05
CA ASN A 527 0.14 26.04 -34.00
C ASN A 527 -1.15 26.54 -33.32
N ASN A 528 -2.30 25.89 -33.55
CA ASN A 528 -3.52 26.17 -32.81
C ASN A 528 -3.52 25.50 -31.44
N LEU A 529 -4.08 26.17 -30.43
CA LEU A 529 -4.22 25.61 -29.07
C LEU A 529 -5.22 24.44 -29.02
N GLN A 530 -6.22 24.46 -29.90
CA GLN A 530 -7.25 23.45 -30.03
C GLN A 530 -7.56 23.22 -31.51
N VAL A 531 -7.89 21.98 -31.87
CA VAL A 531 -8.30 21.58 -33.22
C VAL A 531 -9.62 20.84 -33.18
N GLN A 532 -10.40 20.92 -34.26
CA GLN A 532 -11.57 20.07 -34.41
C GLN A 532 -11.13 18.62 -34.61
N TRP A 533 -11.82 17.69 -33.95
CA TRP A 533 -11.54 16.26 -34.04
C TRP A 533 -11.57 15.77 -35.48
N GLU A 534 -12.59 16.17 -36.23
CA GLU A 534 -12.81 15.80 -37.62
C GLU A 534 -11.64 16.20 -38.52
N SER A 535 -10.99 17.33 -38.23
CA SER A 535 -9.81 17.80 -38.95
C SER A 535 -8.54 17.05 -38.56
N ALA A 536 -8.49 16.46 -37.36
CA ALA A 536 -7.34 15.70 -36.87
C ALA A 536 -7.34 14.23 -37.31
N VAL A 537 -8.51 13.65 -37.60
CA VAL A 537 -8.70 12.23 -37.96
C VAL A 537 -7.76 11.78 -39.09
N PHE A 538 -7.64 12.57 -40.15
CA PHE A 538 -6.82 12.24 -41.31
C PHE A 538 -5.34 12.06 -40.93
N GLU A 539 -4.77 13.02 -40.21
CA GLU A 539 -3.36 12.99 -39.81
C GLU A 539 -3.10 11.90 -38.76
N ILE A 540 -4.05 11.66 -37.84
CA ILE A 540 -3.97 10.53 -36.89
C ILE A 540 -3.89 9.20 -37.65
N GLU A 541 -4.69 9.03 -38.71
CA GLU A 541 -4.66 7.84 -39.55
C GLU A 541 -3.33 7.70 -40.30
N GLU A 542 -2.85 8.77 -40.92
CA GLU A 542 -1.60 8.77 -41.67
C GLU A 542 -0.42 8.33 -40.79
N GLN A 543 -0.32 8.90 -39.58
CA GLN A 543 0.73 8.52 -38.64
C GLN A 543 0.56 7.07 -38.15
N PHE A 544 -0.67 6.64 -37.85
CA PHE A 544 -0.94 5.25 -37.47
C PHE A 544 -0.47 4.27 -38.56
N MET A 545 -0.86 4.50 -39.81
CA MET A 545 -0.51 3.64 -40.94
C MET A 545 1.00 3.60 -41.19
N LYS A 546 1.65 4.76 -41.06
CA LYS A 546 3.11 4.90 -41.18
C LYS A 546 3.84 4.09 -40.11
N ILE A 547 3.45 4.21 -38.85
CA ILE A 547 4.09 3.50 -37.72
C ILE A 547 3.82 2.00 -37.81
N ALA A 548 2.55 1.62 -38.02
CA ALA A 548 2.14 0.23 -38.10
C ALA A 548 2.67 -0.48 -39.36
N SER A 549 3.28 0.24 -40.30
CA SER A 549 3.71 -0.30 -41.60
C SER A 549 2.57 -1.06 -42.30
N CYS A 550 1.33 -0.57 -42.12
CA CYS A 550 0.12 -1.17 -42.68
C CYS A 550 -0.21 -0.48 -44.00
N SER A 551 -0.50 -1.26 -45.04
CA SER A 551 -0.85 -0.72 -46.37
C SER A 551 -2.27 -1.09 -46.82
N SER A 552 -2.97 -1.95 -46.07
CA SER A 552 -4.21 -2.58 -46.54
C SER A 552 -5.42 -2.41 -45.63
N ARG A 553 -5.22 -2.12 -44.34
CA ARG A 553 -6.30 -1.98 -43.36
C ARG A 553 -6.24 -0.60 -42.68
N SER A 554 -7.13 0.29 -43.11
CA SER A 554 -7.34 1.62 -42.53
C SER A 554 -8.14 1.55 -41.22
N LEU A 555 -8.17 2.64 -40.46
CA LEU A 555 -8.99 2.75 -39.26
C LEU A 555 -10.45 3.02 -39.66
N THR A 556 -11.39 2.40 -38.96
CA THR A 556 -12.82 2.62 -39.20
C THR A 556 -13.34 3.79 -38.37
N GLN A 557 -14.51 4.32 -38.73
CA GLN A 557 -15.17 5.37 -37.94
C GLN A 557 -15.34 5.00 -36.46
N GLN A 558 -15.64 3.73 -36.18
CA GLN A 558 -15.79 3.23 -34.81
C GLN A 558 -14.45 3.19 -34.05
N ASP A 559 -13.35 2.97 -34.77
CA ASP A 559 -12.01 3.00 -34.18
C ASP A 559 -11.65 4.45 -33.80
N PHE A 560 -12.01 5.43 -34.63
CA PHE A 560 -11.88 6.85 -34.28
C PHE A 560 -12.79 7.27 -33.12
N GLU A 561 -14.02 6.76 -33.04
CA GLU A 561 -14.87 7.01 -31.88
C GLU A 561 -14.27 6.47 -30.58
N LEU A 562 -13.61 5.31 -30.64
CA LEU A 562 -12.87 4.77 -29.50
C LEU A 562 -11.67 5.66 -29.15
N LEU A 563 -10.87 6.07 -30.14
CA LEU A 563 -9.74 6.96 -29.92
C LEU A 563 -10.17 8.30 -29.33
N ARG A 564 -11.28 8.86 -29.78
CA ARG A 564 -11.88 10.08 -29.22
C ARG A 564 -12.26 9.91 -27.75
N LYS A 565 -12.85 8.76 -27.39
CA LYS A 565 -13.14 8.41 -25.98
C LYS A 565 -11.87 8.30 -25.14
N ILE A 566 -10.79 7.72 -25.67
CA ILE A 566 -9.50 7.61 -24.98
C ILE A 566 -8.87 9.00 -24.77
N ALA A 567 -8.89 9.84 -25.81
CA ALA A 567 -8.43 11.23 -25.77
C ALA A 567 -9.21 12.04 -24.71
N GLY A 568 -10.47 11.69 -24.48
CA GLY A 568 -11.36 12.40 -23.56
C GLY A 568 -11.82 13.75 -24.11
N CYS A 569 -11.81 13.90 -25.43
CA CYS A 569 -12.28 15.10 -26.13
C CYS A 569 -13.65 14.88 -26.77
N GLN A 570 -14.37 15.98 -27.01
CA GLN A 570 -15.64 15.97 -27.75
C GLN A 570 -15.36 16.41 -29.19
N GLU A 571 -15.83 17.59 -29.59
CA GLU A 571 -15.59 18.17 -30.92
C GLU A 571 -14.19 18.79 -31.06
N TYR A 572 -13.59 19.25 -29.96
CA TYR A 572 -12.29 19.91 -29.97
C TYR A 572 -11.26 19.15 -29.13
N MET A 573 -10.05 19.02 -29.66
CA MET A 573 -8.91 18.34 -29.06
C MET A 573 -7.78 19.32 -28.76
N ALA A 574 -7.31 19.35 -27.52
CA ALA A 574 -6.08 20.05 -27.11
C ALA A 574 -4.88 19.10 -27.10
N GLN A 575 -3.67 19.64 -26.93
CA GLN A 575 -2.44 18.84 -26.90
C GLN A 575 -2.47 17.74 -25.83
N GLU A 576 -3.00 18.05 -24.64
CA GLU A 576 -3.12 17.08 -23.55
C GLU A 576 -4.06 15.91 -23.88
N ASN A 577 -5.12 16.15 -24.65
CA ASN A 577 -6.02 15.11 -25.14
C ASN A 577 -5.33 14.23 -26.18
N PHE A 578 -4.61 14.86 -27.11
CA PHE A 578 -3.80 14.17 -28.10
C PHE A 578 -2.75 13.29 -27.43
N GLU A 579 -1.97 13.83 -26.47
CA GLU A 579 -0.94 13.07 -25.75
C GLU A 579 -1.53 11.85 -25.03
N LYS A 580 -2.71 11.99 -24.42
CA LYS A 580 -3.41 10.89 -23.74
C LYS A 580 -3.80 9.78 -24.71
N MET A 581 -4.33 10.12 -25.89
CA MET A 581 -4.63 9.16 -26.95
C MET A 581 -3.36 8.57 -27.55
N TRP A 582 -2.35 9.39 -27.80
CA TRP A 582 -1.07 8.98 -28.41
C TRP A 582 -0.31 7.98 -27.54
N CYS A 583 -0.32 8.16 -26.21
CA CYS A 583 0.25 7.21 -25.27
C CYS A 583 -0.44 5.82 -25.33
N TRP A 584 -1.64 5.73 -25.90
CA TRP A 584 -2.30 4.45 -26.17
C TRP A 584 -2.09 3.97 -27.61
N LEU A 585 -2.27 4.86 -28.59
CA LEU A 585 -2.23 4.53 -30.02
C LEU A 585 -0.82 4.17 -30.49
N TYR A 586 0.20 4.87 -30.03
CA TYR A 586 1.58 4.65 -30.48
C TYR A 586 2.10 3.25 -30.14
N PRO A 587 2.00 2.76 -28.88
CA PRO A 587 2.39 1.37 -28.57
C PRO A 587 1.62 0.32 -29.37
N VAL A 588 0.34 0.57 -29.66
CA VAL A 588 -0.49 -0.31 -30.51
C VAL A 588 0.05 -0.34 -31.94
N ALA A 589 0.26 0.82 -32.55
CA ALA A 589 0.82 0.93 -33.90
C ALA A 589 2.22 0.30 -33.97
N TYR A 590 3.06 0.55 -32.96
CA TYR A 590 4.39 -0.02 -32.87
C TYR A 590 4.34 -1.56 -32.80
N THR A 591 3.44 -2.12 -32.00
CA THR A 591 3.24 -3.59 -31.92
C THR A 591 2.80 -4.15 -33.27
N LEU A 592 1.92 -3.44 -33.99
CA LEU A 592 1.46 -3.81 -35.33
C LEU A 592 2.54 -3.70 -36.41
N SER A 593 3.62 -2.95 -36.19
CA SER A 593 4.76 -2.85 -37.12
C SER A 593 5.57 -4.15 -37.25
N SER A 594 5.41 -5.06 -36.29
CA SER A 594 6.05 -6.37 -36.28
C SER A 594 5.43 -7.29 -37.34
N ASP A 595 6.22 -7.86 -38.26
CA ASP A 595 5.75 -8.67 -39.40
C ASP A 595 4.71 -9.76 -39.02
N TRP A 596 4.84 -10.30 -37.81
CA TRP A 596 4.15 -11.46 -37.28
C TRP A 596 2.76 -11.07 -36.78
N VAL A 597 2.63 -9.88 -36.21
CA VAL A 597 1.35 -9.29 -35.79
C VAL A 597 0.69 -8.58 -36.98
N ASN A 598 1.48 -7.90 -37.82
CA ASN A 598 1.04 -7.19 -39.02
C ASN A 598 0.29 -8.12 -39.97
N ALA A 599 0.80 -9.34 -40.19
CA ALA A 599 0.15 -10.35 -41.02
C ALA A 599 -1.26 -10.72 -40.50
N MET A 600 -1.44 -10.82 -39.18
CA MET A 600 -2.75 -11.07 -38.57
C MET A 600 -3.68 -9.86 -38.66
N TRP A 601 -3.15 -8.65 -38.49
CA TRP A 601 -3.91 -7.40 -38.57
C TRP A 601 -4.46 -7.17 -39.98
N ASN A 602 -3.64 -7.40 -41.00
CA ASN A 602 -3.98 -7.22 -42.42
C ASN A 602 -4.86 -8.34 -43.00
N SER A 603 -4.96 -9.48 -42.31
CA SER A 603 -5.81 -10.57 -42.76
C SER A 603 -7.28 -10.14 -42.74
N THR A 604 -7.93 -10.14 -43.90
CA THR A 604 -9.37 -9.82 -44.04
C THR A 604 -10.26 -11.05 -43.88
N SER A 605 -9.75 -12.25 -44.18
CA SER A 605 -10.48 -13.50 -44.05
C SER A 605 -9.55 -14.67 -43.66
N PRO A 606 -9.60 -15.15 -42.40
CA PRO A 606 -10.38 -14.61 -41.30
C PRO A 606 -9.74 -13.31 -40.74
N LYS A 607 -10.57 -12.33 -40.36
CA LYS A 607 -10.11 -11.15 -39.62
C LYS A 607 -9.71 -11.53 -38.19
N TRP A 608 -8.41 -11.77 -37.97
CA TRP A 608 -7.86 -12.30 -36.72
C TRP A 608 -7.92 -11.30 -35.55
N ILE A 609 -7.44 -10.08 -35.79
CA ILE A 609 -7.40 -9.03 -34.77
C ILE A 609 -8.58 -8.10 -35.00
N GLU A 610 -9.55 -8.10 -34.10
CA GLU A 610 -10.61 -7.08 -34.11
C GLU A 610 -10.01 -5.73 -33.73
N GLY A 611 -9.14 -5.71 -32.71
CA GLY A 611 -8.25 -4.60 -32.40
C GLY A 611 -8.89 -3.55 -31.52
N PHE A 612 -9.39 -2.48 -32.14
CA PHE A 612 -9.86 -1.25 -31.50
C PHE A 612 -11.28 -1.44 -30.96
N ILE A 613 -11.43 -2.33 -29.99
CA ILE A 613 -12.69 -2.65 -29.32
C ILE A 613 -12.52 -2.61 -27.80
N THR A 614 -13.58 -2.24 -27.07
CA THR A 614 -13.53 -2.24 -25.61
C THR A 614 -13.65 -3.66 -25.05
N LYS A 615 -13.38 -3.80 -23.74
CA LYS A 615 -13.61 -5.07 -23.04
C LYS A 615 -15.08 -5.47 -23.14
N GLU A 616 -15.97 -4.51 -22.90
CA GLU A 616 -17.42 -4.69 -22.86
C GLU A 616 -17.96 -5.09 -24.24
N GLU A 617 -17.46 -4.50 -25.33
CA GLU A 617 -17.83 -4.89 -26.70
C GLU A 617 -17.46 -6.35 -27.01
N ALA A 618 -16.28 -6.79 -26.55
CA ALA A 618 -15.83 -8.16 -26.71
C ALA A 618 -16.68 -9.13 -25.88
N GLU A 619 -16.94 -8.80 -24.61
CA GLU A 619 -17.79 -9.61 -23.73
C GLU A 619 -19.21 -9.74 -24.27
N LEU A 620 -19.84 -8.64 -24.68
CA LEU A 620 -21.19 -8.65 -25.26
C LEU A 620 -21.26 -9.51 -26.53
N SER A 621 -20.21 -9.47 -27.37
CA SER A 621 -20.17 -10.28 -28.59
C SER A 621 -20.02 -11.77 -28.29
N LEU A 622 -19.28 -12.13 -27.24
CA LEU A 622 -19.13 -13.50 -26.77
C LEU A 622 -20.31 -13.98 -25.90
N GLN A 623 -21.12 -13.07 -25.35
CA GLN A 623 -22.37 -13.39 -24.67
C GLN A 623 -23.53 -13.64 -25.61
N GLY A 624 -23.46 -13.19 -26.87
CA GLY A 624 -24.47 -13.46 -27.90
C GLY A 624 -25.90 -13.00 -27.57
N SER A 625 -26.83 -13.18 -28.50
CA SER A 625 -28.27 -12.90 -28.27
C SER A 625 -29.02 -14.06 -27.60
N ARG A 626 -28.40 -15.26 -27.57
CA ARG A 626 -28.97 -16.50 -27.03
C ARG A 626 -28.22 -17.03 -25.79
N GLY A 627 -27.34 -16.22 -25.20
CA GLY A 627 -26.40 -16.65 -24.18
C GLY A 627 -25.02 -16.94 -24.75
N LEU A 628 -24.08 -17.26 -23.84
CA LEU A 628 -22.66 -17.37 -24.10
C LEU A 628 -22.36 -18.23 -25.33
N GLN A 629 -21.43 -17.77 -26.17
CA GLN A 629 -20.89 -18.54 -27.30
C GLN A 629 -20.25 -19.84 -26.80
N GLU A 630 -20.05 -20.81 -27.70
CA GLU A 630 -19.45 -22.09 -27.30
C GLU A 630 -18.03 -21.89 -26.74
N PRO A 631 -17.64 -22.70 -25.73
CA PRO A 631 -16.27 -22.74 -25.22
C PRO A 631 -15.24 -22.85 -26.33
N GLY A 632 -14.15 -22.12 -26.17
CA GLY A 632 -13.11 -22.00 -27.19
C GLY A 632 -13.31 -20.86 -28.19
N THR A 633 -14.44 -20.14 -28.13
CA THR A 633 -14.64 -18.94 -28.95
C THR A 633 -13.85 -17.76 -28.39
N PHE A 634 -13.01 -17.10 -29.19
CA PHE A 634 -12.12 -16.03 -28.73
C PHE A 634 -12.01 -14.81 -29.66
N ILE A 635 -11.67 -13.65 -29.10
CA ILE A 635 -11.48 -12.38 -29.79
C ILE A 635 -10.16 -11.74 -29.36
N LEU A 636 -9.38 -11.28 -30.34
CA LEU A 636 -8.14 -10.53 -30.12
C LEU A 636 -8.40 -9.03 -30.18
N ARG A 637 -7.94 -8.31 -29.15
CA ARG A 637 -8.10 -6.86 -29.01
C ARG A 637 -6.92 -6.20 -28.30
N PHE A 638 -6.82 -4.88 -28.43
CA PHE A 638 -5.91 -4.07 -27.63
C PHE A 638 -6.65 -3.53 -26.39
N PRO A 639 -6.11 -3.69 -25.17
CA PRO A 639 -6.77 -3.22 -23.95
C PRO A 639 -6.69 -1.70 -23.83
N THR A 640 -7.85 -1.06 -23.69
CA THR A 640 -7.98 0.40 -23.50
C THR A 640 -7.47 0.89 -22.13
N SER A 641 -7.31 -0.03 -21.17
CA SER A 641 -6.85 0.25 -19.81
C SER A 641 -5.32 0.23 -19.65
N ARG A 642 -4.57 0.15 -20.74
CA ARG A 642 -3.11 0.01 -20.76
C ARG A 642 -2.52 1.00 -21.76
N SER A 643 -1.99 2.11 -21.24
CA SER A 643 -1.30 3.13 -22.02
C SER A 643 0.14 3.26 -21.56
N TRP A 644 1.01 3.74 -22.42
CA TRP A 644 2.40 4.03 -22.09
C TRP A 644 2.48 4.96 -20.85
N PRO A 645 3.36 4.70 -19.88
CA PRO A 645 4.48 3.73 -19.90
C PRO A 645 4.18 2.38 -19.23
N HIS A 646 2.90 1.95 -19.19
CA HIS A 646 2.56 0.64 -18.63
C HIS A 646 3.29 -0.49 -19.38
N PRO A 647 3.89 -1.50 -18.71
CA PRO A 647 4.61 -2.60 -19.36
C PRO A 647 3.84 -3.28 -20.50
N ASP A 648 2.54 -3.52 -20.27
CA ASP A 648 1.62 -4.11 -21.26
C ASP A 648 1.01 -3.14 -22.29
N ALA A 649 1.46 -1.89 -22.38
CA ALA A 649 0.91 -0.95 -23.36
C ALA A 649 1.23 -1.45 -24.79
N GLY A 650 0.20 -1.56 -25.63
CA GLY A 650 0.30 -2.12 -26.99
C GLY A 650 0.17 -3.65 -27.06
N ASN A 651 0.17 -4.38 -25.94
CA ASN A 651 0.02 -5.84 -25.96
C ASN A 651 -1.39 -6.26 -26.36
N LEU A 652 -1.48 -7.39 -27.06
CA LEU A 652 -2.76 -8.02 -27.40
C LEU A 652 -3.34 -8.75 -26.18
N VAL A 653 -4.66 -8.73 -26.06
CA VAL A 653 -5.42 -9.53 -25.10
C VAL A 653 -6.36 -10.45 -25.85
N VAL A 654 -6.37 -11.72 -25.46
CA VAL A 654 -7.37 -12.70 -25.87
C VAL A 654 -8.53 -12.63 -24.89
N THR A 655 -9.71 -12.23 -25.34
CA THR A 655 -10.95 -12.47 -24.60
C THR A 655 -11.59 -13.74 -25.14
N TYR A 656 -11.91 -14.72 -24.29
CA TYR A 656 -12.47 -16.00 -24.75
C TYR A 656 -13.47 -16.61 -23.76
N VAL A 657 -14.26 -17.55 -24.27
CA VAL A 657 -15.16 -18.39 -23.47
C VAL A 657 -14.41 -19.63 -23.00
N GLY A 658 -14.24 -19.78 -21.69
CA GLY A 658 -13.61 -20.95 -21.10
C GLY A 658 -14.50 -22.18 -21.12
N THR A 659 -13.93 -23.36 -20.85
CA THR A 659 -14.68 -24.62 -20.69
C THR A 659 -15.64 -24.61 -19.51
N ASP A 660 -15.43 -23.68 -18.57
CA ASP A 660 -16.30 -23.37 -17.45
C ASP A 660 -17.48 -22.46 -17.82
N TYR A 661 -17.63 -22.10 -19.10
CA TYR A 661 -18.61 -21.12 -19.58
C TYR A 661 -18.50 -19.77 -18.86
N SER A 662 -17.28 -19.35 -18.52
CA SER A 662 -17.01 -18.00 -18.07
C SER A 662 -16.12 -17.26 -19.07
N LEU A 663 -16.12 -15.92 -18.98
CA LEU A 663 -15.32 -15.05 -19.85
C LEU A 663 -13.96 -14.81 -19.21
N HIS A 664 -12.92 -15.14 -19.96
CA HIS A 664 -11.53 -14.95 -19.55
C HIS A 664 -10.87 -13.87 -20.40
N HIS A 665 -9.91 -13.16 -19.82
CA HIS A 665 -9.08 -12.18 -20.51
C HIS A 665 -7.62 -12.46 -20.21
N LYS A 666 -6.88 -12.93 -21.21
CA LYS A 666 -5.47 -13.29 -21.06
C LYS A 666 -4.61 -12.37 -21.92
N PRO A 667 -3.71 -11.56 -21.32
CA PRO A 667 -2.72 -10.82 -22.09
C PRO A 667 -1.75 -11.80 -22.77
N LEU A 668 -1.43 -11.52 -24.03
CA LEU A 668 -0.41 -12.25 -24.76
C LEU A 668 0.96 -11.67 -24.42
N SER A 669 1.88 -12.52 -23.95
CA SER A 669 3.28 -12.13 -23.84
C SER A 669 3.89 -12.12 -25.23
N LEU A 670 4.31 -10.94 -25.67
CA LEU A 670 5.00 -10.72 -26.94
C LEU A 670 6.52 -10.59 -26.72
N ASP A 671 7.07 -11.09 -25.60
CA ASP A 671 8.51 -10.91 -25.27
C ASP A 671 9.45 -11.60 -26.27
N ASN A 672 8.99 -12.67 -26.92
CA ASN A 672 9.70 -13.27 -28.05
C ASN A 672 9.73 -12.34 -29.27
N VAL A 673 8.73 -11.46 -29.43
CA VAL A 673 8.57 -10.47 -30.51
C VAL A 673 9.62 -9.37 -30.45
N TYR A 674 9.98 -8.94 -29.24
CA TYR A 674 10.87 -7.82 -29.01
C TYR A 674 12.34 -8.23 -28.84
N SER A 675 12.62 -9.53 -28.78
CA SER A 675 13.97 -10.08 -28.73
C SER A 675 14.61 -10.05 -30.10
N SER A 676 15.26 -8.93 -30.44
CA SER A 676 15.99 -8.72 -31.70
C SER A 676 17.12 -9.74 -31.96
N GLY A 677 17.46 -10.59 -30.99
CA GLY A 677 18.52 -11.60 -31.09
C GLY A 677 18.18 -12.87 -31.88
N VAL A 678 16.94 -13.09 -32.31
CA VAL A 678 16.56 -14.30 -33.07
C VAL A 678 16.78 -14.13 -34.59
N ARG A 679 17.35 -13.01 -35.06
CA ARG A 679 17.85 -12.95 -36.46
C ARG A 679 19.07 -13.86 -36.70
N GLU A 680 19.68 -14.43 -35.66
CA GLU A 680 20.93 -15.21 -35.79
C GLU A 680 20.78 -16.74 -35.82
N LYS A 681 19.59 -17.32 -35.76
CA LYS A 681 19.43 -18.76 -36.05
C LYS A 681 18.20 -19.00 -36.90
N ASN A 682 18.38 -19.78 -37.96
CA ASN A 682 17.38 -20.32 -38.89
C ASN A 682 16.30 -21.19 -38.20
N VAL A 683 15.66 -20.70 -37.13
CA VAL A 683 14.50 -21.30 -36.50
C VAL A 683 13.30 -20.54 -37.06
N LYS A 684 12.51 -21.18 -37.92
CA LYS A 684 11.22 -20.64 -38.34
C LYS A 684 10.38 -20.46 -37.07
N VAL A 685 10.27 -19.24 -36.57
CA VAL A 685 9.34 -18.89 -35.50
C VAL A 685 7.95 -19.21 -36.03
N LYS A 686 7.21 -20.01 -35.26
CA LYS A 686 5.87 -20.43 -35.62
C LYS A 686 4.95 -19.20 -35.73
N PRO A 687 4.10 -19.07 -36.77
CA PRO A 687 3.16 -17.97 -36.88
C PRO A 687 2.27 -17.85 -35.63
N LEU A 688 1.97 -16.63 -35.19
CA LEU A 688 1.17 -16.38 -33.98
C LEU A 688 -0.24 -16.99 -34.10
N GLN A 689 -0.80 -17.07 -35.31
CA GLN A 689 -2.06 -17.77 -35.57
C GLN A 689 -2.00 -19.23 -35.14
N ASP A 690 -0.94 -19.92 -35.52
CA ASP A 690 -0.79 -21.34 -35.24
C ASP A 690 -0.51 -21.59 -33.75
N MET A 691 0.22 -20.68 -33.09
CA MET A 691 0.43 -20.74 -31.64
C MET A 691 -0.88 -20.52 -30.86
N LEU A 692 -1.73 -19.60 -31.30
CA LEU A 692 -3.04 -19.38 -30.67
C LEU A 692 -3.95 -20.60 -30.80
N LEU A 693 -3.93 -21.28 -31.95
CA LEU A 693 -4.73 -22.48 -32.19
C LEU A 693 -4.15 -23.75 -31.53
N GLU A 694 -2.93 -23.71 -31.01
CA GLU A 694 -2.38 -24.77 -30.15
C GLU A 694 -2.89 -24.70 -28.71
N GLU A 695 -3.35 -23.52 -28.26
CA GLU A 695 -3.92 -23.39 -26.93
C GLU A 695 -5.26 -24.14 -26.88
N PRO A 696 -5.43 -25.14 -25.99
CA PRO A 696 -6.62 -25.99 -25.96
C PRO A 696 -7.91 -25.23 -25.65
N GLU A 697 -7.79 -24.06 -25.02
CA GLU A 697 -8.90 -23.16 -24.70
C GLU A 697 -9.28 -22.22 -25.85
N LEU A 698 -8.58 -22.25 -26.99
CA LEU A 698 -8.81 -21.36 -28.14
C LEU A 698 -9.03 -22.19 -29.40
N SER A 699 -10.28 -22.40 -29.78
CA SER A 699 -10.63 -23.26 -30.91
C SER A 699 -11.24 -22.50 -32.09
N ARG A 700 -11.94 -21.39 -31.83
CA ARG A 700 -12.72 -20.68 -32.85
C ARG A 700 -12.62 -19.17 -32.69
N LEU A 701 -12.41 -18.49 -33.80
CA LEU A 701 -12.41 -17.03 -33.83
C LEU A 701 -13.84 -16.47 -33.73
N GLY A 702 -14.08 -15.62 -32.74
CA GLY A 702 -15.30 -14.85 -32.56
C GLY A 702 -15.37 -13.63 -33.49
N ARG A 703 -16.57 -13.04 -33.59
CA ARG A 703 -16.83 -11.82 -34.36
C ARG A 703 -17.49 -10.78 -33.49
N ILE A 704 -17.15 -9.52 -33.71
CA ILE A 704 -17.79 -8.41 -33.01
C ILE A 704 -19.12 -8.05 -33.67
N MET A 705 -20.17 -7.94 -32.86
CA MET A 705 -21.46 -7.40 -33.28
C MET A 705 -21.58 -5.94 -32.88
N ARG A 706 -21.13 -5.02 -33.71
CA ARG A 706 -21.45 -3.59 -33.55
C ARG A 706 -22.75 -3.30 -34.30
N ARG A 707 -23.73 -2.70 -33.62
CA ARG A 707 -24.90 -2.12 -34.29
C ARG A 707 -24.41 -0.90 -35.06
N HIS A 708 -24.69 -0.88 -36.37
CA HIS A 708 -24.43 0.28 -37.22
C HIS A 708 -25.33 1.45 -36.84
#